data_AF-M0K000-F1
#
_entry.id   AF-M0K000-F1
#
_cell.length_a   1.000
_cell.length_b   1.000
_cell.length_c   1.000
_cell.angle_alpha   90.00
_cell.angle_beta   90.00
_cell.angle_gamma   90.00
#
_symmetry.space_group_name_H-M   'P 1'
#
loop_
_entity.id
_entity.type
_entity.pdbx_description
1 polymer ?
#
loop_
_entity_poly.entity_id
_entity_poly.type
_entity_poly.pdbx_seq_one_letter_code
_entity_poly.pdbx_strand_id
1 'polypeptide(L)'
;MKSQISAVLLALVLVASPISMVAGPGVIGPASAQTGAPDGMVTIPDTNVVEDLPVGASSQLTRADLKGSVMASRDADSLQVIVTTPERASGYVNGSRVSGSGDRALVFRDNSSHSGRDVAVPADAVRETVGHVPNVVHGVHEDGTSWTAEVEARNGLLIFYIPHFSSNSVTFEGEVSIRETPAVDGSTTNYQIGDSSNTGEFEINVSGADSSETETVSGSALTDGSTLDFQVAGTDPATDASVTFTGHEETSPASSSGTGSGTVSVGGNVDPTGEQVSVTGDTSSTTDSASGTGVSPSHSTSLSVGGNLAPSGPSTNNKPEITVTGHSATVSEIEVQNSETDAAYTLTKADGFDAEMLITPETSGKITQITPHIGTTYKSKDGTTVDIYIKQEGVDTEDAEGKLVKSNWDPTWTTGEQTIPLDSDYEVTAGKDYTVHFATADTGGSGRLKIDVDTDASQTAWSSYAWPTKQWRADLDTTIQQPVDNLAVSMGDGTSANLGKFADGETKTAEIGFSEDASKIDFSGSGGAIDYTLDWTERAATKDPSIDVDGDGTDEASWTGVYTSSDTTTSKSVDGLSVGSNSVSTSTTSGPAPSWDLSWTERTATVDPSVDIDSDGSAEAAYSGKLTEGQTHTESVPDLAVGSTGTISTTSGSVDLSVTMTEHTVTSDPRVLVNGNETGYTGRLDPGQQASLTTDTAWINDGSNTVEVRVGDGTLSSDAPTPAVDMEYTHTASAVVDTTYAADGWEESYNVSHTFAGDRENAELRIPFSQRIYQITTVEKSVNGGSWQSVSSSNWELQNGTDLVVQLKDTDGTTDVVEAGDQVAIRTAGNKFQTTNGAITITDPTTPDDQGLDTGFRVDSKATGFRLEVGGTPLGDQVHYTHTESWEAPEDRAVLSADGSQDLRLPNAQTGGSARVTTIPLEPQLDSGDVGIQVVDPDNPTLAVDPGESGSGATVQYRWHDAVPGEQYGLYSLGKERYVDKKDAGESYVQLADDDSQETLVIKQPDGSSGGGGFSSGGGQIASGAWDNGEDGINLQQIAVIVGWAVFSLLLVAATGRSSLSGRPRWILVGTVSGGLGLLALEILRPGAVSGALNQGIQEIVPLAGLAGIGIAVYSVWQWWQARREEATTPDTQVVLGGNSD
;
A
#
# COMPACT_ATOMS: atom_id res chain seq x y z
N MET A 1 17.03 -39.64 5.11
CA MET A 1 18.26 -39.79 4.33
C MET A 1 18.52 -41.25 3.98
N LYS A 2 17.93 -41.72 2.88
CA LYS A 2 18.45 -42.85 2.11
C LYS A 2 18.93 -42.20 0.81
N SER A 3 20.22 -42.03 0.64
CA SER A 3 20.78 -41.69 -0.67
C SER A 3 20.50 -42.89 -1.58
N GLN A 4 19.49 -42.78 -2.45
CA GLN A 4 19.28 -43.70 -3.55
C GLN A 4 19.92 -43.09 -4.78
N ILE A 5 21.23 -43.26 -4.92
CA ILE A 5 21.86 -43.08 -6.23
C ILE A 5 21.25 -44.15 -7.15
N SER A 6 20.53 -43.70 -8.19
CA SER A 6 19.93 -44.47 -9.31
C SER A 6 20.28 -43.75 -10.62
N ALA A 7 20.48 -44.39 -11.79
CA ALA A 7 19.97 -45.64 -12.36
C ALA A 7 21.02 -46.27 -13.35
N VAL A 8 20.85 -47.48 -13.92
CA VAL A 8 19.98 -47.77 -15.09
C VAL A 8 19.34 -49.15 -15.05
N LEU A 9 18.12 -49.24 -15.56
CA LEU A 9 17.18 -50.35 -15.45
C LEU A 9 16.74 -50.86 -16.83
N LEU A 10 16.78 -52.18 -17.02
CA LEU A 10 16.33 -52.91 -18.20
C LEU A 10 15.09 -53.72 -17.85
N ALA A 11 13.93 -53.49 -18.45
CA ALA A 11 12.76 -54.36 -18.27
C ALA A 11 12.74 -55.54 -19.26
N LEU A 12 12.82 -56.76 -18.73
CA LEU A 12 12.71 -58.01 -19.47
C LEU A 12 11.28 -58.54 -19.39
N VAL A 13 10.67 -58.82 -20.54
CA VAL A 13 9.35 -59.48 -20.60
C VAL A 13 9.51 -60.91 -21.09
N LEU A 14 9.01 -61.83 -20.28
CA LEU A 14 8.96 -63.25 -20.61
C LEU A 14 7.76 -63.49 -21.55
N VAL A 15 8.01 -63.61 -22.86
CA VAL A 15 6.95 -63.82 -23.87
C VAL A 15 6.85 -65.29 -24.29
N ALA A 16 5.64 -65.83 -24.29
CA ALA A 16 5.34 -67.21 -24.67
C ALA A 16 5.35 -67.41 -26.19
N SER A 17 6.24 -68.25 -26.70
CA SER A 17 6.15 -68.83 -28.06
C SER A 17 6.13 -70.36 -27.95
N PRO A 18 5.02 -71.05 -28.25
CA PRO A 18 4.98 -72.52 -28.17
C PRO A 18 5.60 -73.17 -29.42
N ILE A 19 6.55 -74.09 -29.23
CA ILE A 19 6.84 -75.13 -30.24
C ILE A 19 6.76 -76.50 -29.58
N SER A 20 5.96 -77.37 -30.20
CA SER A 20 5.73 -78.76 -29.79
C SER A 20 7.02 -79.59 -29.83
N MET A 21 7.61 -79.86 -28.67
CA MET A 21 8.48 -81.04 -28.52
C MET A 21 7.66 -82.20 -27.96
N VAL A 22 7.62 -83.28 -28.72
CA VAL A 22 7.03 -84.58 -28.35
C VAL A 22 7.84 -85.17 -27.20
N ALA A 23 7.26 -85.16 -26.00
CA ALA A 23 7.82 -85.82 -24.82
C ALA A 23 7.59 -87.34 -24.87
N GLY A 24 8.68 -88.11 -24.82
CA GLY A 24 8.65 -89.52 -24.40
C GLY A 24 8.64 -89.60 -22.86
N PRO A 25 7.83 -90.46 -22.23
CA PRO A 25 7.64 -90.46 -20.79
C PRO A 25 8.78 -91.17 -20.07
N GLY A 26 9.53 -90.47 -19.22
CA GLY A 26 10.56 -91.09 -18.39
C GLY A 26 11.33 -90.13 -17.48
N VAL A 27 10.78 -89.92 -16.27
CA VAL A 27 11.49 -89.65 -15.01
C VAL A 27 12.21 -88.29 -14.88
N ILE A 28 11.59 -87.33 -14.18
CA ILE A 28 12.31 -86.37 -13.34
C ILE A 28 11.63 -86.40 -11.96
N GLY A 29 12.34 -86.95 -10.97
CA GLY A 29 11.98 -86.85 -9.55
C GLY A 29 12.37 -85.48 -8.98
N PRO A 30 12.02 -85.17 -7.72
CA PRO A 30 12.32 -83.87 -7.13
C PRO A 30 13.84 -83.65 -7.11
N ALA A 31 14.29 -82.55 -7.73
CA ALA A 31 15.70 -82.18 -7.77
C ALA A 31 16.14 -81.73 -6.38
N SER A 32 16.87 -82.61 -5.71
CA SER A 32 17.83 -82.25 -4.67
C SER A 32 19.00 -81.48 -5.29
N ALA A 33 19.32 -80.31 -4.71
CA ALA A 33 20.52 -79.48 -4.85
C ALA A 33 21.58 -79.96 -5.88
N GLN A 34 21.71 -79.19 -6.96
CA GLN A 34 22.77 -79.33 -7.97
C GLN A 34 23.63 -78.05 -7.86
N THR A 35 24.78 -78.05 -7.17
CA THR A 35 26.15 -78.37 -7.66
C THR A 35 26.57 -77.56 -8.90
N GLY A 36 27.19 -76.41 -8.65
CA GLY A 36 28.06 -75.65 -9.56
C GLY A 36 27.36 -74.50 -10.31
N ALA A 37 27.83 -73.26 -10.11
CA ALA A 37 27.56 -72.16 -11.04
C ALA A 37 28.02 -72.58 -12.46
N PRO A 38 27.30 -72.22 -13.53
CA PRO A 38 27.78 -72.40 -14.90
C PRO A 38 29.12 -71.69 -15.10
N ASP A 39 29.99 -72.29 -15.91
CA ASP A 39 31.35 -71.81 -16.06
C ASP A 39 31.41 -70.33 -16.45
N GLY A 40 32.17 -69.52 -15.71
CA GLY A 40 32.34 -68.08 -15.94
C GLY A 40 31.27 -67.18 -15.32
N MET A 41 30.35 -67.70 -14.49
CA MET A 41 29.31 -66.90 -13.84
C MET A 41 29.46 -66.81 -12.32
N VAL A 42 29.30 -65.59 -11.79
CA VAL A 42 29.39 -65.28 -10.35
C VAL A 42 28.03 -64.86 -9.82
N THR A 43 27.63 -65.40 -8.66
CA THR A 43 26.38 -65.02 -7.99
C THR A 43 26.41 -63.56 -7.57
N ILE A 44 25.35 -62.82 -7.90
CA ILE A 44 25.20 -61.42 -7.46
C ILE A 44 24.90 -61.36 -5.94
N PRO A 45 25.28 -60.28 -5.24
CA PRO A 45 24.90 -60.11 -3.83
C PRO A 45 23.38 -60.18 -3.60
N ASP A 46 22.94 -60.88 -2.55
CA ASP A 46 21.50 -60.98 -2.22
C ASP A 46 20.82 -59.64 -1.92
N THR A 47 21.61 -58.64 -1.52
CA THR A 47 21.17 -57.25 -1.36
C THR A 47 20.76 -56.60 -2.67
N ASN A 48 21.29 -57.11 -3.79
CA ASN A 48 21.06 -56.60 -5.13
C ASN A 48 19.85 -57.26 -5.80
N VAL A 49 19.17 -58.23 -5.17
CA VAL A 49 17.84 -58.67 -5.61
C VAL A 49 16.80 -57.87 -4.85
N VAL A 50 15.89 -57.18 -5.52
CA VAL A 50 14.88 -56.26 -4.93
C VAL A 50 13.49 -56.60 -5.47
N GLU A 51 12.44 -56.16 -4.78
CA GLU A 51 11.05 -56.38 -5.18
C GLU A 51 10.30 -55.04 -5.19
N ASP A 52 9.67 -54.69 -6.32
CA ASP A 52 8.75 -53.55 -6.45
C ASP A 52 7.42 -54.04 -7.03
N LEU A 53 6.54 -54.54 -6.16
CA LEU A 53 5.23 -55.07 -6.53
C LEU A 53 4.08 -54.23 -5.94
N PRO A 54 2.91 -54.17 -6.61
CA PRO A 54 1.69 -53.60 -6.03
C PRO A 54 1.28 -54.29 -4.73
N VAL A 55 0.73 -53.51 -3.78
CA VAL A 55 0.18 -54.05 -2.54
C VAL A 55 -0.93 -55.07 -2.85
N GLY A 56 -0.73 -56.34 -2.47
CA GLY A 56 -1.67 -57.44 -2.72
C GLY A 56 -1.42 -58.29 -3.97
N ALA A 57 -0.29 -58.12 -4.67
CA ALA A 57 0.09 -58.99 -5.79
C ALA A 57 0.31 -60.46 -5.37
N SER A 58 -0.05 -61.42 -6.23
CA SER A 58 0.08 -62.86 -6.00
C SER A 58 1.55 -63.37 -6.03
N SER A 59 1.87 -64.45 -5.31
CA SER A 59 3.26 -64.91 -5.05
C SER A 59 3.90 -65.77 -6.15
N GLN A 60 3.77 -65.42 -7.44
CA GLN A 60 4.26 -66.28 -8.53
C GLN A 60 5.76 -66.15 -8.82
N LEU A 61 6.34 -64.94 -8.70
CA LEU A 61 7.79 -64.69 -8.68
C LEU A 61 8.04 -63.60 -7.65
N THR A 62 8.92 -63.87 -6.69
CA THR A 62 9.28 -62.94 -5.61
C THR A 62 10.80 -62.84 -5.51
N ARG A 63 11.29 -61.84 -4.75
CA ARG A 63 12.72 -61.73 -4.44
C ARG A 63 13.27 -63.03 -3.82
N ALA A 64 12.48 -63.76 -3.03
CA ALA A 64 12.93 -64.98 -2.38
C ALA A 64 13.33 -66.09 -3.37
N ASP A 65 12.69 -66.11 -4.55
CA ASP A 65 12.90 -67.14 -5.58
C ASP A 65 14.18 -66.89 -6.40
N LEU A 66 14.72 -65.68 -6.35
CA LEU A 66 15.92 -65.26 -7.09
C LEU A 66 17.18 -65.15 -6.20
N LYS A 67 17.02 -65.07 -4.88
CA LYS A 67 18.14 -64.95 -3.93
C LYS A 67 19.12 -66.13 -4.05
N GLY A 68 20.41 -65.81 -3.97
CA GLY A 68 21.53 -66.75 -4.00
C GLY A 68 21.69 -67.50 -5.33
N SER A 69 20.88 -67.18 -6.34
CA SER A 69 20.75 -68.01 -7.55
C SER A 69 20.81 -67.21 -8.85
N VAL A 70 20.72 -65.87 -8.79
CA VAL A 70 21.01 -65.01 -9.95
C VAL A 70 22.52 -64.82 -10.08
N MET A 71 23.03 -64.92 -11.30
CA MET A 71 24.47 -64.82 -11.58
C MET A 71 24.73 -63.93 -12.80
N ALA A 72 25.94 -63.38 -12.87
CA ALA A 72 26.42 -62.56 -13.98
C ALA A 72 27.80 -63.07 -14.43
N SER A 73 28.10 -62.98 -15.73
CA SER A 73 29.40 -63.40 -16.27
C SER A 73 30.57 -62.49 -15.87
N ARG A 74 30.27 -61.27 -15.43
CA ARG A 74 31.22 -60.26 -14.92
C ARG A 74 30.46 -59.16 -14.18
N ASP A 75 31.16 -58.41 -13.34
CA ASP A 75 30.61 -57.28 -12.57
C ASP A 75 29.34 -57.68 -11.80
N ALA A 76 29.39 -58.83 -11.12
CA ALA A 76 28.23 -59.39 -10.43
C ALA A 76 27.79 -58.55 -9.21
N ASP A 77 28.72 -57.79 -8.64
CA ASP A 77 28.49 -56.87 -7.52
C ASP A 77 27.80 -55.57 -7.94
N SER A 78 27.92 -55.17 -9.22
CA SER A 78 27.19 -54.03 -9.77
C SER A 78 25.78 -54.37 -10.25
N LEU A 79 25.52 -55.63 -10.63
CA LEU A 79 24.22 -56.07 -11.14
C LEU A 79 23.16 -56.17 -10.02
N GLN A 80 22.08 -55.43 -10.17
CA GLN A 80 20.84 -55.50 -9.42
C GLN A 80 19.70 -56.10 -10.25
N VAL A 81 18.81 -56.86 -9.62
CA VAL A 81 17.62 -57.43 -10.27
C VAL A 81 16.39 -57.09 -9.45
N ILE A 82 15.44 -56.38 -10.04
CA ILE A 82 14.17 -56.00 -9.43
C ILE A 82 13.05 -56.86 -10.02
N VAL A 83 12.28 -57.50 -9.15
CA VAL A 83 11.07 -58.22 -9.53
C VAL A 83 9.88 -57.25 -9.51
N THR A 84 9.20 -57.06 -10.64
CA THR A 84 8.09 -56.10 -10.76
C THR A 84 7.01 -56.57 -11.76
N THR A 85 6.04 -55.71 -12.08
CA THR A 85 5.00 -55.91 -13.11
C THR A 85 5.33 -55.11 -14.38
N PRO A 86 4.92 -55.54 -15.58
CA PRO A 86 5.17 -54.80 -16.82
C PRO A 86 4.78 -53.32 -16.78
N GLU A 87 3.67 -52.97 -16.11
CA GLU A 87 3.19 -51.58 -15.97
C GLU A 87 4.08 -50.71 -15.06
N ARG A 88 4.75 -51.31 -14.07
CA ARG A 88 5.70 -50.60 -13.20
C ARG A 88 7.10 -50.61 -13.83
N ALA A 89 7.42 -51.69 -14.54
CA ALA A 89 8.60 -51.81 -15.39
C ALA A 89 8.71 -50.69 -16.41
N SER A 90 7.61 -50.21 -17.00
CA SER A 90 7.66 -49.04 -17.90
C SER A 90 8.13 -47.75 -17.21
N GLY A 91 7.90 -47.59 -15.90
CA GLY A 91 8.47 -46.48 -15.14
C GLY A 91 9.99 -46.56 -14.99
N TYR A 92 10.55 -47.76 -15.09
CA TYR A 92 11.99 -47.99 -15.03
C TYR A 92 12.70 -47.88 -16.39
N VAL A 93 11.97 -47.87 -17.52
CA VAL A 93 12.53 -47.70 -18.88
C VAL A 93 11.98 -46.44 -19.58
N ASN A 94 11.92 -45.33 -18.84
CA ASN A 94 11.50 -44.02 -19.34
C ASN A 94 10.15 -44.01 -20.10
N GLY A 95 9.17 -44.76 -19.59
CA GLY A 95 7.83 -44.87 -20.18
C GLY A 95 7.73 -45.79 -21.41
N SER A 96 8.86 -46.39 -21.85
CA SER A 96 8.87 -47.33 -22.97
C SER A 96 7.96 -48.51 -22.71
N ARG A 97 7.20 -48.93 -23.74
CA ARG A 97 6.24 -50.01 -23.61
C ARG A 97 6.94 -51.34 -23.37
N VAL A 98 6.88 -51.81 -22.14
CA VAL A 98 7.25 -53.16 -21.72
C VAL A 98 6.08 -54.10 -22.05
N SER A 99 6.04 -54.64 -23.28
CA SER A 99 4.92 -55.47 -23.73
C SER A 99 5.16 -56.97 -23.57
N GLY A 100 4.22 -57.69 -22.95
CA GLY A 100 4.10 -59.15 -23.09
C GLY A 100 2.91 -59.73 -22.35
N SER A 101 2.70 -61.04 -22.52
CA SER A 101 1.50 -61.77 -22.12
C SER A 101 1.52 -62.30 -20.68
N GLY A 102 2.47 -61.88 -19.84
CA GLY A 102 2.68 -62.38 -18.48
C GLY A 102 2.59 -61.29 -17.42
N ASP A 103 2.27 -61.67 -16.18
CA ASP A 103 2.02 -60.74 -15.07
C ASP A 103 3.31 -60.22 -14.38
N ARG A 104 4.50 -60.60 -14.85
CA ARG A 104 5.79 -60.26 -14.23
C ARG A 104 6.81 -59.77 -15.24
N ALA A 105 7.65 -58.84 -14.79
CA ALA A 105 8.84 -58.36 -15.47
C ALA A 105 10.03 -58.46 -14.51
N LEU A 106 11.21 -58.76 -15.06
CA LEU A 106 12.47 -58.63 -14.33
C LEU A 106 13.17 -57.39 -14.83
N VAL A 107 13.57 -56.53 -13.90
CA VAL A 107 14.33 -55.35 -14.23
C VAL A 107 15.79 -55.53 -13.83
N PHE A 108 16.71 -55.56 -14.79
CA PHE A 108 18.14 -55.70 -14.53
C PHE A 108 18.78 -54.33 -14.51
N ARG A 109 19.49 -54.01 -13.43
CA ARG A 109 20.10 -52.72 -13.20
C ARG A 109 21.59 -52.82 -12.98
N ASP A 110 22.33 -51.88 -13.54
CA ASP A 110 23.76 -51.73 -13.31
C ASP A 110 24.06 -50.32 -12.78
N ASN A 111 25.17 -50.16 -12.08
CA ASN A 111 25.72 -48.86 -11.68
C ASN A 111 26.98 -48.48 -12.49
N SER A 112 27.28 -49.23 -13.55
CA SER A 112 28.40 -49.02 -14.47
C SER A 112 27.97 -49.25 -15.92
N SER A 113 28.57 -48.50 -16.84
CA SER A 113 28.33 -48.66 -18.27
C SER A 113 29.08 -49.90 -18.74
N HIS A 114 28.37 -50.82 -19.40
CA HIS A 114 28.97 -52.06 -19.87
C HIS A 114 28.51 -52.45 -21.27
N SER A 115 29.43 -52.99 -22.07
CA SER A 115 29.20 -53.53 -23.42
C SER A 115 28.32 -54.79 -23.48
N GLY A 116 27.58 -55.09 -22.41
CA GLY A 116 26.66 -56.23 -22.29
C GLY A 116 27.27 -57.47 -21.67
N ARG A 117 26.50 -58.25 -20.92
CA ARG A 117 26.98 -59.46 -20.22
C ARG A 117 25.94 -60.57 -20.20
N ASP A 118 26.39 -61.80 -19.99
CA ASP A 118 25.48 -62.91 -19.75
C ASP A 118 24.95 -62.84 -18.33
N VAL A 119 23.63 -62.98 -18.21
CA VAL A 119 22.93 -63.06 -16.93
C VAL A 119 22.22 -64.40 -16.85
N ALA A 120 22.31 -65.02 -15.67
CA ALA A 120 21.64 -66.25 -15.35
C ALA A 120 20.56 -66.02 -14.30
N VAL A 121 19.36 -66.54 -14.57
CA VAL A 121 18.25 -66.57 -13.62
C VAL A 121 17.75 -68.00 -13.39
N PRO A 122 17.20 -68.34 -12.21
CA PRO A 122 16.70 -69.69 -11.91
C PRO A 122 15.61 -70.15 -12.89
N ALA A 123 15.87 -71.25 -13.60
CA ALA A 123 14.94 -71.78 -14.59
C ALA A 123 13.64 -72.28 -13.97
N ASP A 124 13.70 -72.82 -12.75
CA ASP A 124 12.51 -73.25 -12.01
C ASP A 124 11.63 -72.07 -11.61
N ALA A 125 12.21 -70.95 -11.13
CA ALA A 125 11.47 -69.74 -10.78
C ALA A 125 10.79 -69.10 -12.01
N VAL A 126 11.50 -69.02 -13.13
CA VAL A 126 10.94 -68.53 -14.40
C VAL A 126 9.84 -69.47 -14.91
N ARG A 127 10.06 -70.80 -14.89
CA ARG A 127 9.07 -71.79 -15.33
C ARG A 127 7.80 -71.78 -14.48
N GLU A 128 7.90 -71.60 -13.17
CA GLU A 128 6.72 -71.47 -12.29
C GLU A 128 5.92 -70.19 -12.57
N THR A 129 6.59 -69.14 -13.03
CA THR A 129 5.98 -67.84 -13.34
C THR A 129 5.29 -67.83 -14.70
N VAL A 130 5.94 -68.33 -15.75
CA VAL A 130 5.40 -68.28 -17.13
C VAL A 130 4.89 -69.64 -17.67
N GLY A 131 4.94 -70.69 -16.85
CA GLY A 131 4.41 -72.01 -17.15
C GLY A 131 5.29 -72.88 -18.07
N HIS A 132 6.41 -72.36 -18.58
CA HIS A 132 7.37 -73.05 -19.44
C HIS A 132 8.75 -72.38 -19.38
N VAL A 133 9.77 -73.03 -19.92
CA VAL A 133 11.10 -72.42 -20.09
C VAL A 133 11.13 -71.69 -21.44
N PRO A 134 11.39 -70.38 -21.49
CA PRO A 134 11.48 -69.63 -22.74
C PRO A 134 12.76 -69.98 -23.52
N ASN A 135 12.68 -69.99 -24.85
CA ASN A 135 13.85 -70.16 -25.74
C ASN A 135 14.48 -68.82 -26.14
N VAL A 136 13.76 -67.72 -25.97
CA VAL A 136 14.21 -66.35 -26.25
C VAL A 136 13.67 -65.42 -25.18
N VAL A 137 14.40 -64.36 -24.88
CA VAL A 137 13.95 -63.25 -24.05
C VAL A 137 13.91 -61.97 -24.88
N HIS A 138 12.93 -61.12 -24.59
CA HIS A 138 12.84 -59.78 -25.16
C HIS A 138 13.07 -58.76 -24.05
N GLY A 139 13.96 -57.82 -24.31
CA GLY A 139 14.24 -56.70 -23.42
C GLY A 139 14.07 -55.38 -24.14
N VAL A 140 13.84 -54.34 -23.36
CA VAL A 140 13.81 -52.94 -23.83
C VAL A 140 14.78 -52.16 -22.95
N HIS A 141 15.70 -51.44 -23.58
CA HIS A 141 16.59 -50.51 -22.90
C HIS A 141 15.82 -49.24 -22.52
N GLU A 142 16.37 -48.43 -21.61
CA GLU A 142 15.76 -47.16 -21.18
C GLU A 142 15.55 -46.15 -22.33
N ASP A 143 16.39 -46.21 -23.37
CA ASP A 143 16.27 -45.39 -24.58
C ASP A 143 15.15 -45.86 -25.54
N GLY A 144 14.41 -46.90 -25.14
CA GLY A 144 13.32 -47.50 -25.90
C GLY A 144 13.76 -48.49 -26.97
N THR A 145 15.07 -48.74 -27.13
CA THR A 145 15.55 -49.75 -28.07
C THR A 145 15.23 -51.15 -27.56
N SER A 146 14.61 -51.97 -28.42
CA SER A 146 14.27 -53.35 -28.11
C SER A 146 15.36 -54.31 -28.58
N TRP A 147 15.65 -55.33 -27.79
CA TRP A 147 16.55 -56.42 -28.16
C TRP A 147 15.93 -57.78 -27.88
N THR A 148 16.56 -58.81 -28.44
CA THR A 148 16.17 -60.21 -28.24
C THR A 148 17.42 -61.04 -28.10
N ALA A 149 17.45 -61.94 -27.11
CA ALA A 149 18.53 -62.91 -26.95
C ALA A 149 17.97 -64.33 -26.88
N GLU A 150 18.74 -65.29 -27.39
CA GLU A 150 18.48 -66.71 -27.19
C GLU A 150 18.78 -67.09 -25.74
N VAL A 151 17.98 -68.01 -25.19
CA VAL A 151 18.12 -68.50 -23.82
C VAL A 151 18.74 -69.88 -23.84
N GLU A 152 19.87 -70.03 -23.15
CA GLU A 152 20.48 -71.33 -22.89
C GLU A 152 20.06 -71.84 -21.50
N ALA A 153 19.38 -72.98 -21.45
CA ALA A 153 19.03 -73.63 -20.19
C ALA A 153 20.15 -74.61 -19.78
N ARG A 154 20.99 -74.22 -18.81
CA ARG A 154 22.13 -75.02 -18.32
C ARG A 154 22.16 -75.02 -16.79
N ASN A 155 22.44 -76.16 -16.17
CA ASN A 155 22.55 -76.34 -14.70
C ASN A 155 21.36 -75.80 -13.86
N GLY A 156 20.13 -75.83 -14.40
CA GLY A 156 18.95 -75.30 -13.70
C GLY A 156 18.80 -73.77 -13.76
N LEU A 157 19.62 -73.09 -14.57
CA LEU A 157 19.58 -71.66 -14.83
C LEU A 157 19.22 -71.39 -16.30
N LEU A 158 18.60 -70.25 -16.55
CA LEU A 158 18.39 -69.66 -17.87
C LEU A 158 19.44 -68.58 -18.06
N ILE A 159 20.35 -68.81 -19.00
CA ILE A 159 21.45 -67.92 -19.36
C ILE A 159 21.06 -67.18 -20.62
N PHE A 160 21.19 -65.87 -20.63
CA PHE A 160 20.99 -65.05 -21.82
C PHE A 160 21.86 -63.79 -21.77
N TYR A 161 22.25 -63.31 -22.95
CA TYR A 161 23.07 -62.12 -23.10
C TYR A 161 22.23 -60.84 -23.08
N ILE A 162 22.61 -59.89 -22.23
CA ILE A 162 22.05 -58.53 -22.25
C ILE A 162 23.01 -57.65 -23.06
N PRO A 163 22.58 -57.03 -24.19
CA PRO A 163 23.48 -56.39 -25.16
C PRO A 163 24.31 -55.22 -24.66
N HIS A 164 23.76 -54.40 -23.77
CA HIS A 164 24.49 -53.32 -23.09
C HIS A 164 23.70 -52.87 -21.86
N PHE A 165 24.39 -52.21 -20.94
CA PHE A 165 23.76 -51.40 -19.90
C PHE A 165 24.14 -49.95 -20.21
N SER A 166 23.19 -49.14 -20.69
CA SER A 166 23.36 -47.68 -20.78
C SER A 166 23.48 -47.15 -19.34
N SER A 167 24.34 -46.19 -19.00
CA SER A 167 24.35 -45.68 -17.63
C SER A 167 24.90 -44.27 -17.42
N ASN A 168 24.59 -43.33 -18.31
CA ASN A 168 25.10 -41.98 -18.11
C ASN A 168 23.94 -41.02 -17.94
N SER A 169 23.18 -41.20 -16.86
CA SER A 169 22.24 -40.20 -16.39
C SER A 169 22.96 -39.20 -15.49
N VAL A 170 22.74 -37.91 -15.70
CA VAL A 170 23.13 -36.85 -14.76
C VAL A 170 21.89 -36.33 -14.03
N THR A 171 22.07 -35.76 -12.84
CA THR A 171 20.95 -35.21 -12.06
C THR A 171 21.11 -33.70 -11.88
N PHE A 172 20.10 -32.95 -12.31
CA PHE A 172 19.91 -31.54 -11.98
C PHE A 172 19.02 -31.46 -10.74
N GLU A 173 19.40 -30.69 -9.73
CA GLU A 173 18.62 -30.50 -8.49
C GLU A 173 18.45 -29.01 -8.23
N GLY A 174 17.38 -28.59 -7.54
CA GLY A 174 17.19 -27.21 -7.09
C GLY A 174 15.97 -27.05 -6.19
N GLU A 175 15.91 -25.94 -5.47
CA GLU A 175 14.82 -25.62 -4.54
C GLU A 175 13.83 -24.64 -5.18
N VAL A 176 12.53 -24.92 -5.06
CA VAL A 176 11.49 -23.90 -5.22
C VAL A 176 11.35 -23.19 -3.89
N SER A 177 11.46 -21.87 -3.90
CA SER A 177 11.26 -21.03 -2.71
C SER A 177 10.30 -19.90 -3.06
N ILE A 178 9.16 -19.84 -2.36
CA ILE A 178 8.16 -18.79 -2.49
C ILE A 178 8.02 -18.10 -1.14
N ARG A 179 8.24 -16.78 -1.13
CA ARG A 179 8.10 -15.93 0.05
C ARG A 179 7.07 -14.83 -0.21
N GLU A 180 6.03 -14.77 0.61
CA GLU A 180 5.04 -13.70 0.59
C GLU A 180 5.05 -12.97 1.93
N THR A 181 5.48 -11.70 1.92
CA THR A 181 5.63 -10.88 3.13
C THR A 181 5.04 -9.47 2.95
N PRO A 182 3.76 -9.23 3.31
CA PRO A 182 2.77 -10.21 3.73
C PRO A 182 1.92 -10.76 2.57
N ALA A 183 1.32 -11.93 2.78
CA ALA A 183 0.19 -12.45 2.02
C ALA A 183 -1.14 -12.03 2.65
N VAL A 184 -2.15 -11.74 1.84
CA VAL A 184 -3.53 -11.43 2.29
C VAL A 184 -4.49 -12.51 1.80
N ASP A 185 -5.74 -12.46 2.25
CA ASP A 185 -6.75 -13.43 1.81
C ASP A 185 -6.92 -13.39 0.29
N GLY A 186 -6.70 -14.53 -0.37
CA GLY A 186 -6.76 -14.61 -1.84
C GLY A 186 -5.44 -14.40 -2.57
N SER A 187 -4.32 -14.16 -1.88
CA SER A 187 -3.00 -14.16 -2.52
C SER A 187 -2.76 -15.49 -3.25
N THR A 188 -2.26 -15.41 -4.49
CA THR A 188 -1.97 -16.59 -5.32
C THR A 188 -0.63 -16.44 -6.03
N THR A 189 0.19 -17.50 -5.96
CA THR A 189 1.47 -17.61 -6.65
C THR A 189 1.50 -18.88 -7.49
N ASN A 190 2.00 -18.78 -8.72
CA ASN A 190 2.13 -19.92 -9.63
C ASN A 190 3.60 -20.21 -9.93
N TYR A 191 3.94 -21.49 -10.03
CA TYR A 191 5.28 -21.93 -10.42
C TYR A 191 5.21 -23.22 -11.25
N GLN A 192 6.29 -23.55 -11.96
CA GLN A 192 6.32 -24.72 -12.86
C GLN A 192 7.36 -25.75 -12.43
N ILE A 193 7.03 -27.03 -12.56
CA ILE A 193 7.95 -28.17 -12.40
C ILE A 193 7.91 -29.05 -13.65
N GLY A 194 9.07 -29.52 -14.10
CA GLY A 194 9.17 -30.45 -15.23
C GLY A 194 8.86 -31.90 -14.86
N ASP A 195 9.27 -32.33 -13.66
CA ASP A 195 9.07 -33.67 -13.12
C ASP A 195 8.83 -33.60 -11.60
N SER A 196 7.62 -33.94 -11.17
CA SER A 196 7.18 -33.97 -9.77
C SER A 196 7.56 -35.25 -9.04
N SER A 197 7.94 -36.32 -9.77
CA SER A 197 8.25 -37.63 -9.19
C SER A 197 9.52 -37.62 -8.33
N ASN A 198 10.37 -36.60 -8.53
CA ASN A 198 11.63 -36.38 -7.84
C ASN A 198 11.58 -35.12 -6.94
N THR A 199 10.42 -34.84 -6.32
CA THR A 199 10.27 -33.77 -5.33
C THR A 199 10.51 -34.26 -3.91
N GLY A 200 11.07 -33.40 -3.06
CA GLY A 200 11.40 -33.72 -1.67
C GLY A 200 11.39 -32.48 -0.77
N GLU A 201 11.69 -32.66 0.51
CA GLU A 201 11.89 -31.57 1.50
C GLU A 201 10.82 -30.46 1.42
N PHE A 202 9.55 -30.87 1.33
CA PHE A 202 8.44 -29.94 1.18
C PHE A 202 8.06 -29.35 2.55
N GLU A 203 8.25 -28.05 2.72
CA GLU A 203 7.92 -27.29 3.92
C GLU A 203 7.05 -26.07 3.60
N ILE A 204 6.13 -25.75 4.52
CA ILE A 204 5.39 -24.49 4.50
C ILE A 204 5.44 -23.94 5.92
N ASN A 205 5.97 -22.73 6.06
CA ASN A 205 6.00 -22.00 7.31
C ASN A 205 5.17 -20.73 7.16
N VAL A 206 4.30 -20.48 8.12
CA VAL A 206 3.55 -19.22 8.22
C VAL A 206 4.01 -18.45 9.45
N SER A 207 4.15 -17.14 9.34
CA SER A 207 4.47 -16.26 10.46
C SER A 207 3.38 -15.22 10.65
N GLY A 208 2.97 -14.99 11.89
CA GLY A 208 1.97 -13.97 12.20
C GLY A 208 2.44 -12.58 11.75
N ALA A 209 1.51 -11.77 11.27
CA ALA A 209 1.67 -10.38 10.86
C ALA A 209 0.64 -9.50 11.59
N ASP A 210 0.97 -8.23 11.77
CA ASP A 210 0.07 -7.18 12.25
C ASP A 210 -0.25 -6.25 11.09
N SER A 211 -1.53 -6.10 10.77
CA SER A 211 -2.02 -5.12 9.81
C SER A 211 -2.74 -4.01 10.55
N SER A 212 -2.47 -2.76 10.19
CA SER A 212 -3.08 -1.61 10.83
C SER A 212 -3.59 -0.57 9.84
N GLU A 213 -4.62 0.15 10.27
CA GLU A 213 -5.13 1.34 9.57
C GLU A 213 -5.59 2.40 10.57
N THR A 214 -5.59 3.66 10.14
CA THR A 214 -6.03 4.78 10.97
C THR A 214 -7.42 5.21 10.55
N GLU A 215 -8.35 5.23 11.50
CA GLU A 215 -9.71 5.71 11.30
C GLU A 215 -9.94 7.04 12.05
N THR A 216 -10.81 7.88 11.49
CA THR A 216 -11.32 9.07 12.18
C THR A 216 -12.84 9.14 12.04
N VAL A 217 -13.54 9.15 13.17
CA VAL A 217 -14.99 9.32 13.24
C VAL A 217 -15.32 10.64 13.91
N SER A 218 -16.23 11.42 13.31
CA SER A 218 -16.61 12.73 13.82
C SER A 218 -18.12 12.90 13.93
N GLY A 219 -18.57 13.66 14.93
CA GLY A 219 -19.95 14.10 15.09
C GLY A 219 -20.01 15.59 15.38
N SER A 220 -21.02 16.28 14.87
CA SER A 220 -21.21 17.72 14.99
C SER A 220 -22.42 18.08 15.82
N ALA A 221 -22.38 19.21 16.53
CA ALA A 221 -23.45 19.74 17.36
C ALA A 221 -24.01 18.71 18.35
N LEU A 222 -23.13 17.92 18.97
CA LEU A 222 -23.48 16.90 19.96
C LEU A 222 -23.83 17.60 21.29
N THR A 223 -25.05 17.40 21.78
CA THR A 223 -25.50 17.93 23.07
C THR A 223 -25.19 16.96 24.20
N ASP A 224 -25.31 17.43 25.45
CA ASP A 224 -25.22 16.58 26.65
C ASP A 224 -26.06 15.30 26.54
N GLY A 225 -25.43 14.14 26.79
CA GLY A 225 -26.03 12.81 26.68
C GLY A 225 -26.12 12.24 25.26
N SER A 226 -25.60 12.93 24.24
CA SER A 226 -25.49 12.36 22.89
C SER A 226 -24.48 11.21 22.87
N THR A 227 -24.61 10.32 21.90
CA THR A 227 -23.64 9.25 21.65
C THR A 227 -23.00 9.44 20.28
N LEU A 228 -21.68 9.31 20.19
CA LEU A 228 -20.95 9.17 18.94
C LEU A 228 -20.81 7.67 18.67
N ASP A 229 -21.46 7.21 17.61
CA ASP A 229 -21.37 5.83 17.15
C ASP A 229 -20.08 5.67 16.34
N PHE A 230 -19.11 4.97 16.92
CA PHE A 230 -17.92 4.49 16.23
C PHE A 230 -17.70 3.05 16.68
N GLN A 231 -17.05 2.26 15.82
CA GLN A 231 -16.75 0.87 16.13
C GLN A 231 -15.26 0.66 15.92
N VAL A 232 -14.55 0.29 16.99
CA VAL A 232 -13.18 -0.19 16.85
C VAL A 232 -13.24 -1.57 16.19
N ALA A 233 -12.79 -1.68 14.95
CA ALA A 233 -12.67 -2.88 14.15
C ALA A 233 -11.29 -3.55 14.31
N GLY A 234 -11.11 -4.68 13.64
CA GLY A 234 -9.95 -5.55 13.81
C GLY A 234 -10.08 -6.55 14.95
N THR A 235 -8.95 -7.11 15.39
CA THR A 235 -8.91 -8.20 16.40
C THR A 235 -8.31 -7.76 17.73
N ASP A 236 -7.53 -6.68 17.73
CA ASP A 236 -6.83 -6.15 18.90
C ASP A 236 -7.32 -4.74 19.24
N PRO A 237 -7.12 -4.25 20.48
CA PRO A 237 -7.45 -2.89 20.85
C PRO A 237 -6.80 -1.87 19.91
N ALA A 238 -7.54 -0.83 19.54
CA ALA A 238 -6.98 0.26 18.74
C ALA A 238 -6.03 1.11 19.59
N THR A 239 -4.92 1.51 19.01
CA THR A 239 -3.86 2.31 19.65
C THR A 239 -3.85 3.74 19.09
N ASP A 240 -2.96 4.58 19.64
CA ASP A 240 -2.78 5.98 19.22
C ASP A 240 -4.08 6.80 19.21
N ALA A 241 -5.02 6.43 20.08
CA ALA A 241 -6.33 7.02 20.14
C ALA A 241 -6.28 8.46 20.68
N SER A 242 -7.00 9.36 20.03
CA SER A 242 -7.13 10.75 20.48
C SER A 242 -8.52 11.29 20.21
N VAL A 243 -8.96 12.15 21.12
CA VAL A 243 -10.25 12.84 21.06
C VAL A 243 -9.98 14.31 20.86
N THR A 244 -10.59 14.90 19.84
CA THR A 244 -10.57 16.34 19.57
C THR A 244 -11.96 16.90 19.80
N PHE A 245 -12.08 17.78 20.80
CA PHE A 245 -13.24 18.63 21.00
C PHE A 245 -13.07 19.90 20.17
N THR A 246 -14.09 20.28 19.41
CA THR A 246 -14.18 21.55 18.69
C THR A 246 -15.40 22.32 19.19
N GLY A 247 -15.18 23.56 19.60
CA GLY A 247 -16.24 24.43 20.09
C GLY A 247 -17.27 24.69 19.01
N HIS A 248 -18.54 24.48 19.34
CA HIS A 248 -19.69 24.75 18.49
C HIS A 248 -20.57 25.81 19.15
N GLU A 249 -20.80 26.92 18.46
CA GLU A 249 -21.53 28.05 19.00
C GLU A 249 -22.98 28.10 18.50
N GLU A 250 -23.92 28.03 19.43
CA GLU A 250 -25.34 28.16 19.14
C GLU A 250 -25.79 29.62 19.27
N THR A 251 -26.57 30.11 18.31
CA THR A 251 -27.09 31.48 18.30
C THR A 251 -28.61 31.53 18.41
N SER A 252 -29.15 32.46 19.22
CA SER A 252 -30.60 32.69 19.31
C SER A 252 -30.92 34.19 19.30
N PRO A 253 -31.87 34.67 18.48
CA PRO A 253 -32.31 36.06 18.54
C PRO A 253 -33.09 36.32 19.83
N ALA A 254 -32.86 37.49 20.44
CA ALA A 254 -33.53 37.95 21.64
C ALA A 254 -33.83 39.45 21.55
N SER A 255 -34.81 39.90 22.33
CA SER A 255 -35.19 41.31 22.40
C SER A 255 -35.85 41.64 23.72
N SER A 256 -35.73 42.90 24.14
CA SER A 256 -36.43 43.45 25.30
C SER A 256 -36.86 44.88 25.00
N SER A 257 -37.91 45.33 25.69
CA SER A 257 -38.48 46.67 25.53
C SER A 257 -38.77 47.30 26.89
N GLY A 258 -38.66 48.61 27.00
CA GLY A 258 -38.92 49.33 28.25
C GLY A 258 -39.36 50.78 28.03
N THR A 259 -39.61 51.50 29.11
CA THR A 259 -39.91 52.94 29.10
C THR A 259 -39.14 53.63 30.20
N GLY A 260 -38.44 54.72 29.87
CA GLY A 260 -37.40 55.27 30.72
C GLY A 260 -36.23 54.30 30.91
N SER A 261 -35.49 54.46 32.00
CA SER A 261 -34.39 53.55 32.34
C SER A 261 -34.90 52.20 32.86
N GLY A 262 -34.18 51.12 32.54
CA GLY A 262 -34.51 49.75 32.94
C GLY A 262 -33.30 48.82 32.91
N THR A 263 -33.56 47.52 32.83
CA THR A 263 -32.53 46.48 32.74
C THR A 263 -32.94 45.42 31.73
N VAL A 264 -31.97 44.83 31.04
CA VAL A 264 -32.17 43.68 30.15
C VAL A 264 -31.32 42.50 30.61
N SER A 265 -31.85 41.29 30.44
CA SER A 265 -31.10 40.05 30.73
C SER A 265 -30.74 39.40 29.41
N VAL A 266 -29.44 39.24 29.17
CA VAL A 266 -28.87 38.57 28.00
C VAL A 266 -28.52 37.14 28.40
N GLY A 267 -29.08 36.17 27.70
CA GLY A 267 -28.79 34.74 27.85
C GLY A 267 -27.48 34.32 27.18
N GLY A 268 -27.30 33.00 27.06
CA GLY A 268 -26.08 32.40 26.53
C GLY A 268 -24.90 32.44 27.50
N ASN A 269 -23.70 32.23 26.97
CA ASN A 269 -22.46 32.24 27.75
C ASN A 269 -21.30 32.96 27.02
N VAL A 270 -21.52 33.50 25.83
CA VAL A 270 -20.62 34.41 25.11
C VAL A 270 -21.34 35.74 24.92
N ASP A 271 -20.60 36.84 24.95
CA ASP A 271 -21.18 38.17 24.72
C ASP A 271 -21.97 38.18 23.38
N PRO A 272 -23.17 38.80 23.38
CA PRO A 272 -24.06 38.79 22.24
C PRO A 272 -23.47 39.53 21.04
N THR A 273 -24.21 39.50 19.92
CA THR A 273 -23.88 40.30 18.74
C THR A 273 -25.13 40.83 18.06
N GLY A 274 -24.96 41.85 17.21
CA GLY A 274 -26.04 42.37 16.36
C GLY A 274 -27.05 43.21 17.15
N GLU A 275 -26.57 43.89 18.18
CA GLU A 275 -27.34 44.73 19.07
C GLU A 275 -27.89 45.94 18.33
N GLN A 276 -29.20 46.10 18.35
CA GLN A 276 -29.88 47.21 17.73
C GLN A 276 -30.97 47.77 18.62
N VAL A 277 -31.02 49.10 18.70
CA VAL A 277 -31.99 49.83 19.52
C VAL A 277 -32.77 50.84 18.70
N SER A 278 -34.06 50.95 18.96
CA SER A 278 -34.90 52.07 18.55
C SER A 278 -35.60 52.67 19.75
N VAL A 279 -35.98 53.94 19.65
CA VAL A 279 -36.76 54.62 20.68
C VAL A 279 -38.07 55.13 20.09
N THR A 280 -39.13 55.04 20.87
CA THR A 280 -40.42 55.67 20.57
C THR A 280 -40.59 56.83 21.53
N GLY A 281 -40.89 58.02 21.00
CA GLY A 281 -41.15 59.18 21.83
C GLY A 281 -42.36 58.98 22.74
N ASP A 282 -42.54 59.86 23.72
CA ASP A 282 -43.76 59.94 24.53
C ASP A 282 -44.25 61.38 24.58
N THR A 283 -45.51 61.58 24.97
CA THR A 283 -46.16 62.90 25.08
C THR A 283 -46.77 63.11 26.44
N SER A 284 -46.51 64.25 27.06
CA SER A 284 -47.17 64.70 28.30
C SER A 284 -47.87 66.04 28.10
N SER A 285 -48.88 66.32 28.93
CA SER A 285 -49.66 67.55 28.82
C SER A 285 -50.12 68.10 30.17
N THR A 286 -50.16 69.42 30.28
CA THR A 286 -50.62 70.13 31.49
C THR A 286 -51.54 71.28 31.08
N THR A 287 -52.74 71.37 31.66
CA THR A 287 -53.66 72.49 31.42
C THR A 287 -53.28 73.69 32.30
N ASP A 288 -53.29 74.89 31.71
CA ASP A 288 -53.02 76.15 32.41
C ASP A 288 -53.97 77.27 31.91
N SER A 289 -54.05 78.36 32.68
CA SER A 289 -54.93 79.49 32.39
C SER A 289 -54.33 80.82 32.87
N ALA A 290 -54.65 81.91 32.17
CA ALA A 290 -54.25 83.26 32.51
C ALA A 290 -55.46 84.20 32.45
N SER A 291 -55.68 84.99 33.50
CA SER A 291 -56.86 85.85 33.59
C SER A 291 -56.53 87.23 34.14
N GLY A 292 -57.29 88.24 33.74
CA GLY A 292 -57.25 89.58 34.33
C GLY A 292 -58.65 90.17 34.41
N THR A 293 -58.91 91.01 35.41
CA THR A 293 -60.23 91.64 35.62
C THR A 293 -60.14 93.15 35.68
N GLY A 294 -61.12 93.84 35.09
CA GLY A 294 -61.22 95.30 35.05
C GLY A 294 -60.00 95.99 34.42
N VAL A 295 -59.30 95.32 33.51
CA VAL A 295 -58.08 95.85 32.91
C VAL A 295 -58.40 96.80 31.75
N SER A 296 -57.48 97.71 31.44
CA SER A 296 -57.61 98.59 30.28
C SER A 296 -57.75 97.77 28.97
N PRO A 297 -58.53 98.21 27.97
CA PRO A 297 -58.53 97.64 26.61
C PRO A 297 -57.16 97.67 25.89
N SER A 298 -56.16 98.36 26.47
CA SER A 298 -54.76 98.38 26.05
C SER A 298 -53.82 97.58 26.98
N HIS A 299 -54.38 96.68 27.80
CA HIS A 299 -53.64 95.91 28.80
C HIS A 299 -52.63 94.94 28.17
N SER A 300 -51.59 94.65 28.93
CA SER A 300 -50.47 93.85 28.50
C SER A 300 -49.91 93.08 29.70
N THR A 301 -49.67 91.78 29.56
CA THR A 301 -49.09 90.94 30.61
C THR A 301 -48.16 89.87 30.04
N SER A 302 -47.18 89.42 30.83
CA SER A 302 -46.34 88.28 30.47
C SER A 302 -47.12 86.96 30.52
N LEU A 303 -46.75 86.03 29.65
CA LEU A 303 -47.24 84.66 29.59
C LEU A 303 -46.04 83.70 29.69
N SER A 304 -46.23 82.57 30.37
CA SER A 304 -45.27 81.47 30.36
C SER A 304 -45.97 80.27 29.74
N VAL A 305 -45.43 79.77 28.63
CA VAL A 305 -45.91 78.56 27.96
C VAL A 305 -44.84 77.49 28.09
N GLY A 306 -45.12 76.47 28.88
CA GLY A 306 -44.29 75.29 29.04
C GLY A 306 -44.45 74.29 27.89
N GLY A 307 -43.60 73.27 27.91
CA GLY A 307 -43.55 72.24 26.87
C GLY A 307 -42.66 72.60 25.69
N ASN A 308 -42.68 71.75 24.67
CA ASN A 308 -41.89 71.89 23.44
C ASN A 308 -42.71 71.56 22.18
N LEU A 309 -44.03 71.52 22.33
CA LEU A 309 -45.00 71.43 21.25
C LEU A 309 -45.97 72.60 21.38
N ALA A 310 -46.52 73.04 20.25
CA ALA A 310 -47.57 74.04 20.26
C ALA A 310 -48.72 73.63 21.21
N PRO A 311 -49.12 74.51 22.14
CA PRO A 311 -50.19 74.23 23.08
C PRO A 311 -51.52 73.98 22.38
N SER A 312 -52.33 73.11 22.98
CA SER A 312 -53.72 72.91 22.59
C SER A 312 -54.65 73.68 23.52
N GLY A 313 -55.96 73.49 23.40
CA GLY A 313 -56.90 74.12 24.32
C GLY A 313 -58.32 73.62 24.17
N PRO A 314 -59.25 74.17 24.96
CA PRO A 314 -60.59 73.60 25.15
C PRO A 314 -61.53 73.80 23.95
N SER A 315 -61.13 74.59 22.96
CA SER A 315 -61.97 74.84 21.79
C SER A 315 -62.25 73.56 20.98
N THR A 316 -63.30 73.60 20.16
CA THR A 316 -63.68 72.46 19.31
C THR A 316 -62.61 72.07 18.29
N ASN A 317 -61.66 72.98 17.99
CA ASN A 317 -60.52 72.72 17.10
C ASN A 317 -59.23 72.41 17.87
N ASN A 318 -59.31 72.13 19.18
CA ASN A 318 -58.17 71.81 20.05
C ASN A 318 -57.10 72.92 20.10
N LYS A 319 -57.53 74.18 20.05
CA LYS A 319 -56.69 75.38 20.18
C LYS A 319 -56.94 76.09 21.51
N PRO A 320 -55.93 76.82 22.02
CA PRO A 320 -56.13 77.76 23.12
C PRO A 320 -57.29 78.71 22.83
N GLU A 321 -58.02 79.04 23.88
CA GLU A 321 -59.26 79.82 23.79
C GLU A 321 -59.19 81.01 24.73
N ILE A 322 -59.49 82.21 24.20
CA ILE A 322 -59.58 83.42 25.01
C ILE A 322 -61.03 83.90 25.08
N THR A 323 -61.51 84.06 26.30
CA THR A 323 -62.83 84.59 26.61
C THR A 323 -62.66 85.97 27.22
N VAL A 324 -63.38 86.97 26.68
CA VAL A 324 -63.28 88.36 27.09
C VAL A 324 -64.68 88.94 27.33
N THR A 325 -64.86 89.64 28.45
CA THR A 325 -66.08 90.39 28.77
C THR A 325 -65.77 91.88 28.76
N GLY A 326 -66.52 92.65 27.98
CA GLY A 326 -66.36 94.11 27.89
C GLY A 326 -67.30 94.84 28.86
N HIS A 327 -66.77 95.82 29.59
CA HIS A 327 -67.52 96.71 30.49
C HIS A 327 -67.37 98.14 30.01
N SER A 328 -68.47 98.83 29.79
CA SER A 328 -68.46 100.21 29.32
C SER A 328 -67.98 101.15 30.42
N ALA A 329 -67.21 102.18 30.06
CA ALA A 329 -66.91 103.26 30.98
C ALA A 329 -68.03 104.31 30.91
N THR A 330 -68.30 104.97 32.03
CA THR A 330 -69.21 106.11 32.06
C THR A 330 -68.40 107.36 32.35
N VAL A 331 -68.42 108.31 31.40
CA VAL A 331 -67.76 109.61 31.53
C VAL A 331 -68.86 110.66 31.68
N SER A 332 -68.89 111.35 32.81
CA SER A 332 -69.71 112.56 32.96
C SER A 332 -68.88 113.74 32.49
N GLU A 333 -69.29 114.34 31.39
CA GLU A 333 -68.69 115.58 30.91
C GLU A 333 -69.46 116.74 31.51
N ILE A 334 -68.76 117.45 32.40
CA ILE A 334 -69.30 118.63 33.06
C ILE A 334 -69.01 119.82 32.16
N GLU A 335 -70.07 120.46 31.68
CA GLU A 335 -69.91 121.48 30.67
C GLU A 335 -69.59 122.86 31.30
N VAL A 336 -70.03 123.14 32.53
CA VAL A 336 -69.75 124.40 33.24
C VAL A 336 -69.59 124.12 34.75
N GLN A 337 -68.56 124.68 35.42
CA GLN A 337 -68.37 124.52 36.87
C GLN A 337 -68.70 125.77 37.71
N ASN A 338 -68.97 126.92 37.09
CA ASN A 338 -69.27 128.18 37.78
C ASN A 338 -70.25 129.04 36.97
N SER A 339 -71.56 128.76 37.06
CA SER A 339 -72.57 129.63 36.45
C SER A 339 -72.87 130.85 37.33
N GLU A 340 -72.76 132.08 36.80
CA GLU A 340 -73.37 133.26 37.44
C GLU A 340 -74.88 133.30 37.12
N THR A 341 -75.73 133.19 38.13
CA THR A 341 -77.22 133.13 38.03
C THR A 341 -77.90 134.38 37.43
N ASP A 342 -77.13 135.36 36.94
CA ASP A 342 -77.65 136.60 36.38
C ASP A 342 -78.17 136.44 34.93
N ALA A 343 -77.90 135.30 34.29
CA ALA A 343 -78.44 134.93 32.98
C ALA A 343 -78.88 133.46 32.96
N ALA A 344 -80.02 133.18 32.30
CA ALA A 344 -80.54 131.81 32.22
C ALA A 344 -81.45 131.62 30.98
N TYR A 345 -81.40 130.43 30.36
CA TYR A 345 -82.22 130.04 29.20
C TYR A 345 -83.60 129.62 29.60
N THR A 346 -84.63 130.29 29.05
CA THR A 346 -85.99 130.11 29.51
C THR A 346 -86.75 129.06 28.69
N LEU A 347 -87.23 128.02 29.36
CA LEU A 347 -88.20 127.05 28.88
C LEU A 347 -89.60 127.46 29.37
N THR A 348 -90.44 128.04 28.49
CA THR A 348 -91.82 128.48 28.84
C THR A 348 -92.83 128.26 27.74
N LYS A 349 -94.08 127.93 28.12
CA LYS A 349 -95.22 127.89 27.20
C LYS A 349 -95.82 129.27 26.81
N ALA A 350 -95.62 130.33 27.59
CA ALA A 350 -96.50 131.52 27.50
C ALA A 350 -96.63 132.16 26.11
N ASP A 351 -95.64 132.01 25.20
CA ASP A 351 -95.71 132.51 23.82
C ASP A 351 -94.85 131.70 22.79
N GLY A 352 -94.61 130.40 23.01
CA GLY A 352 -93.89 129.52 22.07
C GLY A 352 -92.36 129.61 22.11
N PHE A 353 -91.75 129.29 23.26
CA PHE A 353 -90.29 129.30 23.41
C PHE A 353 -89.69 127.92 23.22
N ASP A 354 -88.83 127.83 22.22
CA ASP A 354 -87.98 126.70 21.89
C ASP A 354 -86.51 127.10 22.13
N ALA A 355 -85.72 126.21 22.73
CA ALA A 355 -84.36 126.49 23.14
C ALA A 355 -83.41 125.45 22.56
N GLU A 356 -82.42 125.93 21.81
CA GLU A 356 -81.39 125.12 21.18
C GLU A 356 -80.02 125.47 21.78
N MET A 357 -79.33 124.46 22.30
CA MET A 357 -78.07 124.59 23.03
C MET A 357 -76.97 123.81 22.34
N LEU A 358 -75.82 124.43 22.06
CA LEU A 358 -74.66 123.71 21.57
C LEU A 358 -73.99 122.94 22.71
N ILE A 359 -73.58 121.71 22.44
CA ILE A 359 -72.66 120.91 23.23
C ILE A 359 -71.53 120.41 22.31
N THR A 360 -70.32 120.35 22.82
CA THR A 360 -69.16 119.78 22.09
C THR A 360 -68.49 118.73 22.96
N PRO A 361 -68.90 117.45 22.87
CA PRO A 361 -68.36 116.40 23.72
C PRO A 361 -66.84 116.26 23.62
N GLU A 362 -66.15 116.06 24.74
CA GLU A 362 -64.70 115.81 24.80
C GLU A 362 -64.34 114.35 24.47
N THR A 363 -65.30 113.45 24.62
CA THR A 363 -65.18 112.02 24.38
C THR A 363 -66.24 111.50 23.42
N SER A 364 -65.87 110.49 22.64
CA SER A 364 -66.82 109.76 21.80
C SER A 364 -67.55 108.72 22.64
N GLY A 365 -68.82 108.46 22.32
CA GLY A 365 -69.64 107.45 22.97
C GLY A 365 -71.11 107.75 22.81
N LYS A 366 -71.95 107.19 23.67
CA LYS A 366 -73.39 107.44 23.67
C LYS A 366 -73.76 108.35 24.82
N ILE A 367 -74.37 109.50 24.55
CA ILE A 367 -75.08 110.24 25.58
C ILE A 367 -76.28 109.38 26.01
N THR A 368 -76.31 109.00 27.28
CA THR A 368 -77.39 108.23 27.91
C THR A 368 -78.23 109.09 28.86
N GLN A 369 -77.64 110.18 29.33
CA GLN A 369 -78.26 111.10 30.27
C GLN A 369 -77.77 112.53 30.00
N ILE A 370 -78.70 113.48 30.15
CA ILE A 370 -78.40 114.90 30.16
C ILE A 370 -78.82 115.46 31.51
N THR A 371 -78.05 116.39 32.08
CA THR A 371 -78.34 117.00 33.38
C THR A 371 -78.27 118.53 33.23
N PRO A 372 -79.37 119.20 32.85
CA PRO A 372 -79.43 120.66 32.92
C PRO A 372 -79.39 121.15 34.38
N HIS A 373 -78.62 122.21 34.63
CA HIS A 373 -78.66 122.93 35.90
C HIS A 373 -79.73 124.04 35.85
N ILE A 374 -80.72 123.97 36.74
CA ILE A 374 -81.87 124.88 36.72
C ILE A 374 -81.69 126.02 37.73
N GLY A 375 -81.49 127.25 37.26
CA GLY A 375 -81.27 128.42 38.13
C GLY A 375 -82.53 129.09 38.64
N THR A 376 -83.64 129.04 37.90
CA THR A 376 -84.89 129.71 38.31
C THR A 376 -86.12 128.94 37.86
N THR A 377 -87.12 128.81 38.74
CA THR A 377 -88.42 128.23 38.38
C THR A 377 -89.59 129.13 38.80
N TYR A 378 -90.66 129.11 38.01
CA TYR A 378 -91.93 129.78 38.29
C TYR A 378 -93.08 128.90 37.79
N LYS A 379 -93.94 128.42 38.71
CA LYS A 379 -95.04 127.49 38.39
C LYS A 379 -96.40 128.16 38.61
N SER A 380 -97.23 128.26 37.57
CA SER A 380 -98.64 128.67 37.70
C SER A 380 -99.58 127.69 36.98
N LYS A 381 -100.13 126.75 37.77
CA LYS A 381 -101.13 125.71 37.42
C LYS A 381 -100.78 124.78 36.23
N ASP A 382 -100.57 123.50 36.57
CA ASP A 382 -100.26 122.33 35.72
C ASP A 382 -98.93 122.41 34.94
N GLY A 383 -98.07 121.38 35.11
CA GLY A 383 -96.71 121.34 34.56
C GLY A 383 -96.68 121.09 33.05
N THR A 384 -95.78 121.76 32.35
CA THR A 384 -95.50 121.56 30.92
C THR A 384 -94.46 120.45 30.77
N THR A 385 -94.70 119.49 29.88
CA THR A 385 -93.70 118.49 29.51
C THR A 385 -92.82 119.01 28.38
N VAL A 386 -91.59 118.51 28.32
CA VAL A 386 -90.56 118.94 27.39
C VAL A 386 -90.04 117.71 26.64
N ASP A 387 -90.06 117.78 25.31
CA ASP A 387 -89.35 116.85 24.45
C ASP A 387 -87.92 117.34 24.28
N ILE A 388 -86.95 116.44 24.31
CA ILE A 388 -85.54 116.76 24.09
C ILE A 388 -85.10 116.07 22.81
N TYR A 389 -84.57 116.87 21.89
CA TYR A 389 -83.96 116.40 20.66
C TYR A 389 -82.46 116.65 20.71
N ILE A 390 -81.69 115.78 20.07
CA ILE A 390 -80.26 116.03 19.81
C ILE A 390 -80.02 115.90 18.31
N LYS A 391 -79.23 116.80 17.75
CA LYS A 391 -78.77 116.77 16.35
C LYS A 391 -77.30 117.12 16.28
N GLN A 392 -76.58 116.55 15.31
CA GLN A 392 -75.19 116.97 15.05
C GLN A 392 -75.20 118.17 14.10
N GLU A 393 -75.16 119.37 14.65
CA GLU A 393 -75.11 120.61 13.89
C GLU A 393 -74.59 121.79 14.72
N GLY A 394 -74.51 122.96 14.08
CA GLY A 394 -74.37 124.22 14.79
C GLY A 394 -75.74 124.86 14.96
N VAL A 395 -75.87 125.70 15.98
CA VAL A 395 -77.13 126.34 16.34
C VAL A 395 -77.74 127.17 15.20
N ASP A 396 -79.03 126.98 14.96
CA ASP A 396 -79.79 127.68 13.93
C ASP A 396 -81.18 128.18 14.41
N THR A 397 -82.21 128.16 13.56
CA THR A 397 -83.56 128.65 13.85
C THR A 397 -84.67 127.62 13.57
N GLU A 398 -84.31 126.38 13.23
CA GLU A 398 -85.26 125.30 12.95
C GLU A 398 -85.70 124.61 14.25
N ASP A 399 -87.01 124.42 14.42
CA ASP A 399 -87.60 123.95 15.67
C ASP A 399 -87.81 122.42 15.70
N ALA A 400 -87.65 121.81 16.88
CA ALA A 400 -87.88 120.39 17.16
C ALA A 400 -87.20 119.42 16.17
N GLU A 401 -85.98 119.76 15.76
CA GLU A 401 -85.20 118.98 14.82
C GLU A 401 -84.15 118.07 15.48
N GLY A 402 -83.75 117.05 14.73
CA GLY A 402 -82.88 116.00 15.24
C GLY A 402 -83.62 114.77 15.71
N LYS A 403 -82.92 113.93 16.46
CA LYS A 403 -83.46 112.70 17.03
C LYS A 403 -84.13 113.05 18.35
N LEU A 404 -85.40 112.70 18.51
CA LEU A 404 -86.07 112.72 19.80
C LEU A 404 -85.36 111.73 20.74
N VAL A 405 -84.64 112.25 21.73
CA VAL A 405 -83.90 111.46 22.73
C VAL A 405 -84.65 111.34 24.04
N LYS A 406 -85.55 112.28 24.35
CA LYS A 406 -86.44 112.23 25.50
C LYS A 406 -87.81 112.73 25.13
N SER A 407 -88.84 111.95 25.40
CA SER A 407 -90.23 112.36 25.18
C SER A 407 -90.90 112.72 26.50
N ASN A 408 -91.74 113.76 26.49
CA ASN A 408 -92.60 114.20 27.57
C ASN A 408 -91.91 114.29 28.95
N TRP A 409 -90.65 114.75 29.00
CA TRP A 409 -89.98 114.97 30.28
C TRP A 409 -90.77 116.00 31.10
N ASP A 410 -91.25 115.62 32.29
CA ASP A 410 -91.88 116.54 33.23
C ASP A 410 -90.80 117.08 34.17
N PRO A 411 -90.39 118.36 34.05
CA PRO A 411 -89.38 118.93 34.93
C PRO A 411 -89.87 118.91 36.37
N THR A 412 -88.97 118.76 37.34
CA THR A 412 -89.37 118.74 38.77
C THR A 412 -89.80 120.11 39.30
N TRP A 413 -89.62 121.17 38.49
CA TRP A 413 -89.89 122.58 38.82
C TRP A 413 -89.11 123.09 40.06
N THR A 414 -87.98 122.47 40.39
CA THR A 414 -87.03 122.94 41.41
C THR A 414 -85.76 123.52 40.77
N THR A 415 -85.07 124.40 41.49
CA THR A 415 -83.72 124.83 41.14
C THR A 415 -82.69 123.74 41.46
N GLY A 416 -81.52 123.78 40.82
CA GLY A 416 -80.46 122.77 40.89
C GLY A 416 -80.44 121.84 39.68
N GLU A 417 -79.52 120.87 39.71
CA GLU A 417 -79.39 119.84 38.68
C GLU A 417 -80.67 119.01 38.53
N GLN A 418 -81.10 118.80 37.29
CA GLN A 418 -82.15 117.84 36.98
C GLN A 418 -81.60 116.78 36.05
N THR A 419 -81.38 115.58 36.58
CA THR A 419 -80.92 114.42 35.80
C THR A 419 -82.03 113.89 34.91
N ILE A 420 -81.76 113.79 33.61
CA ILE A 420 -82.69 113.32 32.59
C ILE A 420 -82.10 112.11 31.86
N PRO A 421 -82.47 110.89 32.26
CA PRO A 421 -82.18 109.70 31.47
C PRO A 421 -82.92 109.78 30.14
N LEU A 422 -82.20 109.54 29.04
CA LEU A 422 -82.76 109.56 27.70
C LEU A 422 -83.60 108.30 27.46
N ASP A 423 -84.71 108.43 26.72
CA ASP A 423 -85.52 107.30 26.26
C ASP A 423 -84.83 106.57 25.09
N SER A 424 -83.99 107.30 24.35
CA SER A 424 -83.08 106.74 23.34
C SER A 424 -81.75 107.46 23.40
N ASP A 425 -80.68 106.71 23.61
CA ASP A 425 -79.31 107.22 23.57
C ASP A 425 -78.97 107.90 22.24
N TYR A 426 -77.97 108.78 22.28
CA TYR A 426 -77.46 109.48 21.11
C TYR A 426 -75.95 109.31 20.96
N GLU A 427 -75.51 108.81 19.81
CA GLU A 427 -74.07 108.64 19.52
C GLU A 427 -73.43 110.00 19.24
N VAL A 428 -72.34 110.27 19.96
CA VAL A 428 -71.53 111.47 19.81
C VAL A 428 -70.07 111.10 19.56
N THR A 429 -69.40 111.99 18.84
CA THR A 429 -67.98 111.93 18.51
C THR A 429 -67.28 113.12 19.15
N ALA A 430 -66.17 112.87 19.83
CA ALA A 430 -65.35 113.89 20.46
C ALA A 430 -65.02 115.05 19.51
N GLY A 431 -65.16 116.29 19.99
CA GLY A 431 -64.83 117.52 19.27
C GLY A 431 -65.78 117.87 18.12
N LYS A 432 -66.92 117.20 18.00
CA LYS A 432 -68.01 117.60 17.10
C LYS A 432 -69.07 118.36 17.87
N ASP A 433 -69.65 119.35 17.20
CA ASP A 433 -70.74 120.14 17.75
C ASP A 433 -72.06 119.41 17.56
N TYR A 434 -72.87 119.39 18.62
CA TYR A 434 -74.23 118.87 18.64
C TYR A 434 -75.13 119.92 19.27
N THR A 435 -76.38 119.97 18.86
CA THR A 435 -77.39 120.80 19.48
C THR A 435 -78.33 119.95 20.31
N VAL A 436 -78.65 120.41 21.53
CA VAL A 436 -79.67 119.85 22.42
C VAL A 436 -80.83 120.81 22.42
N HIS A 437 -81.95 120.36 21.89
CA HIS A 437 -83.16 121.15 21.77
C HIS A 437 -84.18 120.71 22.82
N PHE A 438 -84.57 121.63 23.71
CA PHE A 438 -85.71 121.48 24.62
C PHE A 438 -86.98 122.09 24.03
N ALA A 439 -87.88 121.25 23.51
CA ALA A 439 -89.14 121.66 22.89
C ALA A 439 -90.33 121.44 23.84
N THR A 440 -91.19 122.44 24.05
CA THR A 440 -92.29 122.34 25.04
C THR A 440 -93.59 121.81 24.44
N ALA A 441 -94.25 120.83 25.08
CA ALA A 441 -95.51 120.25 24.60
C ALA A 441 -96.74 121.09 24.99
N ASP A 442 -97.72 121.21 24.09
CA ASP A 442 -98.87 122.12 24.20
C ASP A 442 -99.94 121.65 25.21
N THR A 443 -99.66 121.79 26.51
CA THR A 443 -100.59 121.47 27.62
C THR A 443 -100.90 122.73 28.43
N GLY A 444 -102.19 123.09 28.60
CA GLY A 444 -102.72 124.44 28.94
C GLY A 444 -102.26 125.22 30.19
N GLY A 445 -101.06 125.00 30.75
CA GLY A 445 -100.50 125.70 31.91
C GLY A 445 -99.49 126.81 31.59
N SER A 446 -99.23 127.72 32.54
CA SER A 446 -98.21 128.79 32.41
C SER A 446 -97.05 128.57 33.40
N GLY A 447 -95.91 128.09 32.90
CA GLY A 447 -94.70 127.85 33.70
C GLY A 447 -93.44 128.40 33.04
N ARG A 448 -92.44 128.77 33.86
CA ARG A 448 -91.09 129.17 33.44
C ARG A 448 -90.05 128.35 34.17
N LEU A 449 -89.20 127.65 33.44
CA LEU A 449 -88.01 126.99 33.96
C LEU A 449 -86.80 127.62 33.26
N LYS A 450 -85.72 127.91 34.00
CA LYS A 450 -84.51 128.45 33.38
C LYS A 450 -83.27 127.62 33.66
N ILE A 451 -82.56 127.25 32.60
CA ILE A 451 -81.25 126.58 32.66
C ILE A 451 -80.19 127.66 32.87
N ASP A 452 -79.31 127.47 33.85
CA ASP A 452 -78.20 128.40 34.11
C ASP A 452 -77.22 128.46 32.94
N VAL A 453 -76.51 129.58 32.85
CA VAL A 453 -75.53 129.80 31.78
C VAL A 453 -74.24 130.35 32.34
N ASP A 454 -73.16 130.10 31.63
CA ASP A 454 -71.90 130.82 31.78
C ASP A 454 -71.84 131.94 30.73
N THR A 455 -71.80 133.19 31.21
CA THR A 455 -71.69 134.38 30.35
C THR A 455 -70.25 134.72 29.93
N ASP A 456 -69.26 134.12 30.60
CA ASP A 456 -67.83 134.30 30.29
C ASP A 456 -67.33 133.25 29.28
N ALA A 457 -68.05 132.13 29.13
CA ALA A 457 -67.80 131.11 28.12
C ALA A 457 -68.55 131.40 26.80
N SER A 458 -67.81 131.56 25.70
CA SER A 458 -68.43 131.72 24.37
C SER A 458 -68.75 130.36 23.74
N GLN A 459 -70.01 129.94 23.81
CA GLN A 459 -70.62 128.98 22.88
C GLN A 459 -71.93 129.56 22.37
N THR A 460 -72.33 129.23 21.15
CA THR A 460 -73.52 129.86 20.53
C THR A 460 -74.74 129.02 20.83
N ALA A 461 -75.78 129.62 21.43
CA ALA A 461 -77.08 129.00 21.72
C ALA A 461 -78.23 129.97 21.39
N TRP A 462 -79.40 129.43 21.02
CA TRP A 462 -80.52 130.17 20.43
C TRP A 462 -81.83 129.97 21.22
N SER A 463 -82.68 131.01 21.23
CA SER A 463 -83.95 131.06 21.95
C SER A 463 -84.95 131.98 21.22
N SER A 464 -86.18 131.52 20.98
CA SER A 464 -87.16 132.23 20.14
C SER A 464 -88.24 133.02 20.91
N TYR A 465 -88.11 134.37 20.91
CA TYR A 465 -89.12 135.44 20.73
C TYR A 465 -88.47 136.79 21.16
N ALA A 466 -87.86 137.47 20.18
CA ALA A 466 -87.38 138.87 20.20
C ALA A 466 -85.97 139.23 20.75
N TRP A 467 -85.03 138.29 20.95
CA TRP A 467 -83.61 138.63 21.21
C TRP A 467 -82.66 137.78 20.34
N PRO A 468 -81.56 138.33 19.81
CA PRO A 468 -80.64 137.60 18.95
C PRO A 468 -79.85 136.52 19.71
N THR A 469 -79.28 135.57 18.94
CA THR A 469 -78.25 134.59 19.35
C THR A 469 -77.37 135.13 20.46
N LYS A 470 -77.24 134.38 21.56
CA LYS A 470 -76.36 134.76 22.67
C LYS A 470 -75.14 133.85 22.68
N GLN A 471 -73.98 134.45 22.91
CA GLN A 471 -72.73 133.74 23.15
C GLN A 471 -72.62 133.40 24.63
N TRP A 472 -73.52 132.54 25.11
CA TRP A 472 -73.47 132.01 26.47
C TRP A 472 -73.48 130.49 26.37
N ARG A 473 -72.79 129.84 27.30
CA ARG A 473 -72.76 128.37 27.38
C ARG A 473 -73.81 127.89 28.35
N ALA A 474 -74.67 126.96 27.96
CA ALA A 474 -75.65 126.38 28.88
C ALA A 474 -74.94 125.46 29.89
N ASP A 475 -75.38 125.51 31.14
CA ASP A 475 -74.93 124.58 32.17
C ASP A 475 -75.70 123.25 32.02
N LEU A 476 -75.12 122.39 31.18
CA LEU A 476 -75.73 121.18 30.67
C LEU A 476 -74.73 120.04 30.66
N ASP A 477 -74.76 119.19 31.67
CA ASP A 477 -73.86 118.05 31.72
C ASP A 477 -74.37 116.90 30.87
N THR A 478 -73.45 116.16 30.25
CA THR A 478 -73.78 114.93 29.52
C THR A 478 -73.08 113.73 30.14
N THR A 479 -73.81 112.63 30.28
CA THR A 479 -73.20 111.35 30.67
C THR A 479 -73.03 110.49 29.42
N ILE A 480 -71.79 110.21 29.09
CA ILE A 480 -71.38 109.48 27.89
C ILE A 480 -70.91 108.09 28.28
N GLN A 481 -71.59 107.07 27.76
CA GLN A 481 -71.18 105.68 27.90
C GLN A 481 -70.22 105.31 26.75
N GLN A 482 -69.04 104.82 27.12
CA GLN A 482 -67.98 104.39 26.21
C GLN A 482 -67.88 102.85 26.20
N PRO A 483 -68.49 102.18 25.23
CA PRO A 483 -68.30 100.74 25.07
C PRO A 483 -66.85 100.42 24.71
N VAL A 484 -66.41 99.21 25.04
CA VAL A 484 -65.14 98.69 24.52
C VAL A 484 -65.27 98.53 23.00
N ASP A 485 -64.39 99.17 22.24
CA ASP A 485 -64.42 99.20 20.79
C ASP A 485 -63.07 98.80 20.17
N ASN A 486 -63.14 98.23 18.97
CA ASN A 486 -62.01 97.74 18.17
C ASN A 486 -61.02 96.89 18.99
N LEU A 487 -61.53 96.02 19.88
CA LEU A 487 -60.69 95.20 20.73
C LEU A 487 -60.09 94.03 19.93
N ALA A 488 -58.77 93.92 19.95
CA ALA A 488 -58.04 92.77 19.50
C ALA A 488 -57.09 92.30 20.60
N VAL A 489 -56.77 91.01 20.58
CA VAL A 489 -55.74 90.40 21.41
C VAL A 489 -54.67 89.79 20.52
N SER A 490 -53.41 89.94 20.91
CA SER A 490 -52.26 89.36 20.25
C SER A 490 -51.35 88.68 21.26
N MET A 491 -50.66 87.64 20.83
CA MET A 491 -49.68 86.92 21.61
C MET A 491 -48.27 87.39 21.24
N GLY A 492 -47.30 87.14 22.12
CA GLY A 492 -45.89 87.50 21.90
C GLY A 492 -45.24 86.89 20.66
N ASP A 493 -45.85 85.85 20.07
CA ASP A 493 -45.41 85.20 18.83
C ASP A 493 -46.04 85.79 17.55
N GLY A 494 -46.87 86.82 17.69
CA GLY A 494 -47.54 87.53 16.59
C GLY A 494 -48.91 86.97 16.19
N THR A 495 -49.37 85.87 16.79
CA THR A 495 -50.74 85.39 16.59
C THR A 495 -51.73 86.38 17.22
N SER A 496 -52.91 86.55 16.60
CA SER A 496 -53.90 87.53 17.08
C SER A 496 -55.33 87.13 16.74
N ALA A 497 -56.27 87.62 17.54
CA ALA A 497 -57.71 87.50 17.35
C ALA A 497 -58.37 88.87 17.51
N ASN A 498 -59.31 89.18 16.62
CA ASN A 498 -60.11 90.41 16.71
C ASN A 498 -61.48 90.09 17.31
N LEU A 499 -61.82 90.79 18.39
CA LEU A 499 -63.08 90.63 19.13
C LEU A 499 -64.06 91.78 18.83
N GLY A 500 -63.58 92.88 18.24
CA GLY A 500 -64.38 94.01 17.79
C GLY A 500 -65.01 94.81 18.93
N LYS A 501 -66.22 95.33 18.69
CA LYS A 501 -67.00 96.14 19.65
C LYS A 501 -67.79 95.27 20.63
N PHE A 502 -67.89 95.70 21.89
CA PHE A 502 -68.69 95.06 22.92
C PHE A 502 -69.84 95.96 23.38
N ALA A 503 -71.00 95.36 23.63
CA ALA A 503 -72.00 95.95 24.52
C ALA A 503 -71.56 95.79 25.99
N ASP A 504 -72.15 96.58 26.88
CA ASP A 504 -71.86 96.50 28.31
C ASP A 504 -72.22 95.11 28.87
N GLY A 505 -71.24 94.44 29.50
CA GLY A 505 -71.36 93.07 30.01
C GLY A 505 -71.38 91.98 28.94
N GLU A 506 -71.15 92.29 27.65
CA GLU A 506 -71.07 91.29 26.59
C GLU A 506 -69.79 90.45 26.74
N THR A 507 -69.94 89.13 26.62
CA THR A 507 -68.79 88.19 26.58
C THR A 507 -68.63 87.62 25.18
N LYS A 508 -67.39 87.61 24.68
CA LYS A 508 -67.01 86.97 23.42
C LYS A 508 -65.84 86.04 23.64
N THR A 509 -65.79 85.00 22.82
CA THR A 509 -64.74 83.99 22.86
C THR A 509 -64.11 83.86 21.48
N ALA A 510 -62.79 83.69 21.44
CA ALA A 510 -62.03 83.46 20.22
C ALA A 510 -60.96 82.38 20.41
N GLU A 511 -60.73 81.59 19.37
CA GLU A 511 -59.56 80.71 19.32
C GLU A 511 -58.31 81.53 19.00
N ILE A 512 -57.22 81.27 19.72
CA ILE A 512 -55.93 81.90 19.48
C ILE A 512 -54.82 80.85 19.52
N GLY A 513 -54.50 80.29 18.36
CA GLY A 513 -53.48 79.24 18.25
C GLY A 513 -52.07 79.81 18.27
N PHE A 514 -51.47 79.89 19.45
CA PHE A 514 -50.09 80.32 19.65
C PHE A 514 -49.12 79.14 19.80
N SER A 515 -47.83 79.43 19.59
CA SER A 515 -46.70 78.52 19.75
C SER A 515 -46.17 78.52 21.19
N GLU A 516 -45.30 77.56 21.49
CA GLU A 516 -44.53 77.48 22.74
C GLU A 516 -43.65 78.72 23.01
N ASP A 517 -43.35 79.52 21.98
CA ASP A 517 -42.56 80.76 22.09
C ASP A 517 -43.39 81.97 22.57
N ALA A 518 -44.71 81.83 22.72
CA ALA A 518 -45.58 82.91 23.17
C ALA A 518 -45.27 83.31 24.62
N SER A 519 -44.77 84.54 24.79
CA SER A 519 -44.29 85.04 26.09
C SER A 519 -45.14 86.18 26.68
N LYS A 520 -46.23 86.54 25.99
CA LYS A 520 -47.01 87.74 26.32
C LYS A 520 -48.44 87.66 25.78
N ILE A 521 -49.38 88.31 26.49
CA ILE A 521 -50.73 88.63 26.03
C ILE A 521 -50.84 90.15 25.92
N ASP A 522 -51.20 90.66 24.75
CA ASP A 522 -51.32 92.08 24.44
C ASP A 522 -52.70 92.40 23.88
N PHE A 523 -53.43 93.28 24.56
CA PHE A 523 -54.70 93.82 24.09
C PHE A 523 -54.50 95.19 23.43
N SER A 524 -55.26 95.42 22.38
CA SER A 524 -55.38 96.73 21.73
C SER A 524 -56.85 97.04 21.49
N GLY A 525 -57.33 98.15 22.05
CA GLY A 525 -58.72 98.61 21.95
C GLY A 525 -58.89 99.94 22.67
N SER A 526 -60.11 100.45 22.72
CA SER A 526 -60.45 101.72 23.39
C SER A 526 -61.79 101.66 24.09
N GLY A 527 -62.02 102.53 25.07
CA GLY A 527 -63.29 102.64 25.82
C GLY A 527 -63.47 101.53 26.85
N GLY A 528 -64.00 101.85 28.03
CA GLY A 528 -64.33 100.83 29.03
C GLY A 528 -63.15 100.10 29.66
N ALA A 529 -63.45 98.92 30.21
CA ALA A 529 -62.51 97.96 30.78
C ALA A 529 -62.89 96.54 30.32
N ILE A 530 -61.97 95.59 30.42
CA ILE A 530 -62.19 94.20 30.03
C ILE A 530 -61.85 93.24 31.17
N ASP A 531 -62.59 92.15 31.25
CA ASP A 531 -62.17 90.92 31.93
C ASP A 531 -61.75 89.91 30.87
N TYR A 532 -60.69 89.15 31.09
CA TYR A 532 -60.31 88.08 30.18
C TYR A 532 -59.87 86.81 30.92
N THR A 533 -60.02 85.67 30.24
CA THR A 533 -59.44 84.38 30.61
C THR A 533 -58.95 83.70 29.35
N LEU A 534 -57.67 83.31 29.34
CA LEU A 534 -57.05 82.49 28.31
C LEU A 534 -56.84 81.10 28.90
N ASP A 535 -57.37 80.07 28.25
CA ASP A 535 -57.20 78.67 28.64
C ASP A 535 -56.39 77.92 27.58
N TRP A 536 -55.36 77.18 27.99
CA TRP A 536 -54.55 76.34 27.12
C TRP A 536 -54.08 75.06 27.79
N THR A 537 -53.55 74.14 26.99
CA THR A 537 -52.90 72.91 27.44
C THR A 537 -51.51 72.87 26.86
N GLU A 538 -50.51 73.02 27.72
CA GLU A 538 -49.11 72.81 27.41
C GLU A 538 -48.86 71.37 27.03
N ARG A 539 -47.98 71.15 26.05
CA ARG A 539 -47.68 69.82 25.51
C ARG A 539 -46.17 69.67 25.40
N ALA A 540 -45.65 68.56 25.91
CA ALA A 540 -44.26 68.18 25.76
C ALA A 540 -44.17 66.82 25.07
N ALA A 541 -43.15 66.66 24.22
CA ALA A 541 -42.75 65.42 23.60
C ALA A 541 -41.28 65.14 23.90
N THR A 542 -40.86 63.87 23.84
CA THR A 542 -39.46 63.48 24.00
C THR A 542 -38.57 64.26 23.03
N LYS A 543 -37.63 65.03 23.55
CA LYS A 543 -36.68 65.80 22.74
C LYS A 543 -35.26 65.29 22.92
N ASP A 544 -34.62 65.06 21.78
CA ASP A 544 -33.24 64.62 21.64
C ASP A 544 -32.92 63.41 22.57
N PRO A 545 -33.62 62.26 22.39
CA PRO A 545 -33.39 61.11 23.25
C PRO A 545 -32.00 60.48 23.02
N SER A 546 -31.40 59.97 24.09
CA SER A 546 -30.21 59.12 24.05
C SER A 546 -30.41 57.87 24.91
N ILE A 547 -29.61 56.85 24.62
CA ILE A 547 -29.60 55.59 25.35
C ILE A 547 -28.16 55.14 25.61
N ASP A 548 -27.92 54.72 26.85
CA ASP A 548 -26.72 54.09 27.38
C ASP A 548 -27.09 52.64 27.75
N VAL A 549 -26.46 51.65 27.13
CA VAL A 549 -26.86 50.22 27.08
C VAL A 549 -26.02 49.33 28.01
N ASP A 550 -25.02 49.87 28.70
CA ASP A 550 -24.19 49.13 29.66
C ASP A 550 -23.95 49.87 30.99
N GLY A 551 -24.44 51.10 31.10
CA GLY A 551 -24.33 51.94 32.29
C GLY A 551 -22.92 52.50 32.51
N ASP A 552 -22.07 52.56 31.49
CA ASP A 552 -20.73 53.14 31.59
C ASP A 552 -20.74 54.68 31.67
N GLY A 553 -21.89 55.30 31.37
CA GLY A 553 -22.11 56.74 31.39
C GLY A 553 -21.90 57.42 30.03
N THR A 554 -21.67 56.65 28.97
CA THR A 554 -21.61 57.07 27.58
C THR A 554 -22.88 56.64 26.86
N ASP A 555 -23.43 57.49 25.99
CA ASP A 555 -24.59 57.10 25.18
C ASP A 555 -24.12 56.33 23.92
N GLU A 556 -24.53 55.08 23.74
CA GLU A 556 -24.26 54.31 22.51
C GLU A 556 -25.11 54.80 21.34
N ALA A 557 -26.32 55.30 21.61
CA ALA A 557 -27.17 55.87 20.57
C ALA A 557 -27.89 57.13 21.04
N SER A 558 -27.91 58.13 20.16
CA SER A 558 -28.64 59.38 20.36
C SER A 558 -29.36 59.81 19.08
N TRP A 559 -30.53 60.43 19.21
CA TRP A 559 -31.31 60.95 18.09
C TRP A 559 -31.60 62.43 18.32
N THR A 560 -31.72 63.19 17.24
CA THR A 560 -32.00 64.63 17.30
C THR A 560 -33.40 64.92 16.76
N GLY A 561 -34.16 65.74 17.46
CA GLY A 561 -35.53 66.11 17.11
C GLY A 561 -36.53 65.98 18.26
N VAL A 562 -37.80 66.20 17.93
CA VAL A 562 -38.93 66.05 18.85
C VAL A 562 -39.76 64.85 18.38
N TYR A 563 -39.94 63.88 19.25
CA TYR A 563 -40.61 62.61 18.97
C TYR A 563 -41.85 62.49 19.84
N THR A 564 -43.01 62.41 19.19
CA THR A 564 -44.29 62.17 19.86
C THR A 564 -44.51 60.68 20.12
N SER A 565 -45.59 60.33 20.82
CA SER A 565 -45.97 58.95 21.14
C SER A 565 -46.22 58.04 19.93
N SER A 566 -46.36 58.60 18.72
CA SER A 566 -46.45 57.85 17.46
C SER A 566 -45.15 57.77 16.67
N ASP A 567 -44.10 58.46 17.12
CA ASP A 567 -42.84 58.56 16.38
C ASP A 567 -41.81 57.59 16.95
N THR A 568 -41.53 56.52 16.19
CA THR A 568 -40.43 55.58 16.46
C THR A 568 -39.24 55.93 15.58
N THR A 569 -38.05 56.01 16.18
CA THR A 569 -36.80 56.28 15.47
C THR A 569 -36.36 55.09 14.62
N THR A 570 -35.51 55.35 13.63
CA THR A 570 -34.78 54.27 12.97
C THR A 570 -33.83 53.60 13.96
N SER A 571 -33.80 52.27 13.92
CA SER A 571 -32.87 51.48 14.73
C SER A 571 -31.41 51.87 14.45
N LYS A 572 -30.59 51.86 15.51
CA LYS A 572 -29.15 52.08 15.45
C LYS A 572 -28.43 50.89 16.07
N SER A 573 -27.27 50.55 15.52
CA SER A 573 -26.36 49.61 16.16
C SER A 573 -25.85 50.23 17.45
N VAL A 574 -25.81 49.43 18.51
CA VAL A 574 -25.17 49.73 19.78
C VAL A 574 -24.20 48.61 20.10
N ASP A 575 -23.32 48.82 21.07
CA ASP A 575 -22.42 47.80 21.60
C ASP A 575 -22.54 47.83 23.15
N GLY A 576 -21.84 46.96 23.87
CA GLY A 576 -21.77 47.02 25.34
C GLY A 576 -22.65 46.03 26.10
N LEU A 577 -23.57 45.33 25.41
CA LEU A 577 -24.27 44.20 26.04
C LEU A 577 -23.29 43.06 26.35
N SER A 578 -23.42 42.52 27.56
CA SER A 578 -22.69 41.35 28.04
C SER A 578 -23.66 40.29 28.57
N VAL A 579 -23.21 39.05 28.74
CA VAL A 579 -24.07 37.99 29.30
C VAL A 579 -24.52 38.36 30.73
N GLY A 580 -25.80 38.16 31.02
CA GLY A 580 -26.42 38.48 32.30
C GLY A 580 -27.19 39.80 32.29
N SER A 581 -27.20 40.50 33.41
CA SER A 581 -28.00 41.72 33.59
C SER A 581 -27.23 42.97 33.14
N ASN A 582 -27.79 43.71 32.19
CA ASN A 582 -27.27 44.99 31.71
C ASN A 582 -28.26 46.12 32.04
N SER A 583 -27.76 47.32 32.31
CA SER A 583 -28.60 48.51 32.52
C SER A 583 -28.88 49.21 31.21
N VAL A 584 -30.10 49.70 31.04
CA VAL A 584 -30.48 50.57 29.93
C VAL A 584 -30.90 51.91 30.53
N SER A 585 -30.13 52.96 30.26
CA SER A 585 -30.41 54.30 30.75
C SER A 585 -30.84 55.19 29.59
N THR A 586 -31.98 55.86 29.73
CA THR A 586 -32.45 56.82 28.72
C THR A 586 -32.28 58.24 29.22
N SER A 587 -31.81 59.14 28.36
CA SER A 587 -31.77 60.58 28.65
C SER A 587 -32.53 61.37 27.59
N THR A 588 -33.01 62.57 27.95
CA THR A 588 -33.67 63.50 27.02
C THR A 588 -33.29 64.93 27.39
N THR A 589 -33.25 65.82 26.40
CA THR A 589 -33.01 67.25 26.64
C THR A 589 -34.24 67.92 27.26
N SER A 590 -35.45 67.53 26.83
CA SER A 590 -36.72 67.94 27.43
C SER A 590 -37.85 66.97 27.09
N GLY A 591 -38.96 67.04 27.82
CA GLY A 591 -40.11 66.15 27.63
C GLY A 591 -40.04 64.85 28.44
N PRO A 592 -41.02 63.95 28.26
CA PRO A 592 -41.03 62.64 28.91
C PRO A 592 -39.92 61.72 28.37
N ALA A 593 -39.51 60.76 29.20
CA ALA A 593 -38.55 59.73 28.80
C ALA A 593 -39.14 58.82 27.71
N PRO A 594 -38.36 58.39 26.71
CA PRO A 594 -38.85 57.56 25.62
C PRO A 594 -39.13 56.13 26.08
N SER A 595 -39.90 55.40 25.27
CA SER A 595 -39.87 53.94 25.23
C SER A 595 -38.74 53.46 24.32
N TRP A 596 -38.19 52.28 24.58
CA TRP A 596 -37.13 51.68 23.78
C TRP A 596 -37.42 50.22 23.47
N ASP A 597 -36.92 49.78 22.32
CA ASP A 597 -36.89 48.39 21.87
C ASP A 597 -35.45 48.05 21.52
N LEU A 598 -34.88 47.07 22.21
CA LEU A 598 -33.51 46.59 22.06
C LEU A 598 -33.55 45.12 21.60
N SER A 599 -32.80 44.78 20.56
CA SER A 599 -32.70 43.43 20.01
C SER A 599 -31.23 43.03 19.86
N TRP A 600 -30.92 41.76 20.04
CA TRP A 600 -29.56 41.20 19.97
C TRP A 600 -29.60 39.70 19.62
N THR A 601 -28.44 39.11 19.38
CA THR A 601 -28.27 37.67 19.15
C THR A 601 -27.45 37.08 20.30
N GLU A 602 -28.09 36.26 21.13
CA GLU A 602 -27.45 35.51 22.21
C GLU A 602 -26.60 34.39 21.64
N ARG A 603 -25.47 34.11 22.30
CA ARG A 603 -24.45 33.16 21.85
C ARG A 603 -24.08 32.19 22.97
N THR A 604 -24.13 30.90 22.68
CA THR A 604 -23.79 29.84 23.64
C THR A 604 -22.70 28.97 23.03
N ALA A 605 -21.49 29.08 23.58
CA ALA A 605 -20.35 28.23 23.26
C ALA A 605 -20.35 26.94 24.10
N THR A 606 -19.56 25.96 23.67
CA THR A 606 -19.31 24.73 24.42
C THR A 606 -18.61 25.01 25.74
N VAL A 607 -19.08 24.41 26.84
CA VAL A 607 -18.45 24.49 28.16
C VAL A 607 -18.28 23.09 28.75
N ASP A 608 -17.06 22.84 29.21
CA ASP A 608 -16.63 21.61 29.87
C ASP A 608 -17.03 20.33 29.10
N PRO A 609 -16.63 20.15 27.82
CA PRO A 609 -16.95 18.94 27.08
C PRO A 609 -16.10 17.76 27.57
N SER A 610 -16.73 16.59 27.66
CA SER A 610 -16.06 15.32 27.95
C SER A 610 -16.70 14.17 27.17
N VAL A 611 -15.97 13.08 26.98
CA VAL A 611 -16.47 11.84 26.39
C VAL A 611 -16.05 10.63 27.23
N ASP A 612 -17.01 9.75 27.47
CA ASP A 612 -16.87 8.42 28.10
C ASP A 612 -17.02 7.36 26.99
N ILE A 613 -15.95 6.67 26.65
CA ILE A 613 -15.76 5.80 25.48
C ILE A 613 -16.05 4.32 25.81
N ASP A 614 -15.98 3.91 27.06
CA ASP A 614 -16.23 2.51 27.46
C ASP A 614 -17.51 2.35 28.29
N SER A 615 -18.24 3.44 28.52
CA SER A 615 -19.46 3.50 29.31
C SER A 615 -19.27 2.98 30.74
N ASP A 616 -18.06 3.09 31.29
CA ASP A 616 -17.79 2.76 32.70
C ASP A 616 -18.26 3.86 33.67
N GLY A 617 -18.65 5.02 33.15
CA GLY A 617 -19.11 6.19 33.90
C GLY A 617 -18.00 7.21 34.17
N SER A 618 -16.79 6.99 33.68
CA SER A 618 -15.64 7.89 33.72
C SER A 618 -15.36 8.42 32.32
N ALA A 619 -14.92 9.66 32.20
CA ALA A 619 -14.55 10.21 30.90
C ALA A 619 -13.08 9.93 30.59
N GLU A 620 -12.79 9.37 29.41
CA GLU A 620 -11.43 9.14 28.92
C GLU A 620 -10.78 10.44 28.45
N ALA A 621 -11.58 11.38 27.94
CA ALA A 621 -11.13 12.71 27.56
C ALA A 621 -12.09 13.77 28.08
N ALA A 622 -11.53 14.87 28.58
CA ALA A 622 -12.28 16.03 29.03
C ALA A 622 -11.46 17.30 28.84
N TYR A 623 -12.15 18.39 28.51
CA TYR A 623 -11.61 19.74 28.54
C TYR A 623 -12.36 20.54 29.59
N SER A 624 -11.64 21.22 30.51
CA SER A 624 -12.27 22.15 31.45
C SER A 624 -12.06 23.58 30.98
N GLY A 625 -13.17 24.26 30.69
CA GLY A 625 -13.16 25.60 30.12
C GLY A 625 -14.24 25.79 29.05
N LYS A 626 -14.09 26.87 28.30
CA LYS A 626 -15.01 27.26 27.23
C LYS A 626 -14.29 27.16 25.88
N LEU A 627 -14.91 26.50 24.90
CA LEU A 627 -14.46 26.48 23.51
C LEU A 627 -15.45 27.29 22.67
N THR A 628 -15.03 28.45 22.18
CA THR A 628 -15.83 29.22 21.20
C THR A 628 -15.77 28.56 19.83
N GLU A 629 -16.61 29.02 18.89
CA GLU A 629 -16.68 28.49 17.53
C GLU A 629 -15.30 28.20 16.92
N GLY A 630 -15.08 26.94 16.52
CA GLY A 630 -13.86 26.47 15.85
C GLY A 630 -12.61 26.36 16.74
N GLN A 631 -12.66 26.71 18.03
CA GLN A 631 -11.55 26.42 18.95
C GLN A 631 -11.47 24.93 19.25
N THR A 632 -10.28 24.35 19.17
CA THR A 632 -10.08 22.91 19.34
C THR A 632 -9.24 22.59 20.58
N HIS A 633 -9.55 21.48 21.24
CA HIS A 633 -8.72 20.86 22.27
C HIS A 633 -8.61 19.36 22.01
N THR A 634 -7.39 18.81 21.97
CA THR A 634 -7.14 17.39 21.71
C THR A 634 -6.48 16.74 22.90
N GLU A 635 -7.01 15.59 23.32
CA GLU A 635 -6.43 14.73 24.34
C GLU A 635 -6.15 13.34 23.76
N SER A 636 -5.02 12.75 24.14
CA SER A 636 -4.76 11.33 23.89
C SER A 636 -5.51 10.50 24.93
N VAL A 637 -6.11 9.40 24.49
CA VAL A 637 -6.84 8.46 25.36
C VAL A 637 -6.12 7.10 25.38
N PRO A 638 -6.40 6.24 26.37
CA PRO A 638 -5.89 4.87 26.38
C PRO A 638 -6.33 4.06 25.17
N ASP A 639 -5.71 2.91 24.96
CA ASP A 639 -6.10 1.98 23.90
C ASP A 639 -7.58 1.61 23.99
N LEU A 640 -8.27 1.64 22.85
CA LEU A 640 -9.71 1.46 22.78
C LEU A 640 -10.04 -0.01 22.52
N ALA A 641 -10.88 -0.59 23.37
CA ALA A 641 -11.32 -1.96 23.18
C ALA A 641 -12.23 -2.08 21.94
N VAL A 642 -12.21 -3.26 21.32
CA VAL A 642 -13.12 -3.60 20.22
C VAL A 642 -14.58 -3.40 20.68
N GLY A 643 -15.34 -2.61 19.91
CA GLY A 643 -16.74 -2.28 20.21
C GLY A 643 -16.98 -1.16 21.23
N SER A 644 -15.96 -0.37 21.61
CA SER A 644 -16.12 0.87 22.39
C SER A 644 -17.05 1.89 21.71
N THR A 645 -17.73 2.74 22.50
CA THR A 645 -18.67 3.77 22.02
C THR A 645 -18.59 5.04 22.87
N GLY A 646 -18.65 6.23 22.28
CA GLY A 646 -18.52 7.48 23.03
C GLY A 646 -19.86 8.09 23.48
N THR A 647 -20.06 8.27 24.79
CA THR A 647 -21.12 9.12 25.36
C THR A 647 -20.57 10.50 25.69
N ILE A 648 -21.19 11.55 25.17
CA ILE A 648 -20.75 12.93 25.29
C ILE A 648 -21.45 13.58 26.48
N SER A 649 -20.70 14.39 27.22
CA SER A 649 -21.25 15.28 28.25
C SER A 649 -20.73 16.70 28.04
N THR A 650 -21.60 17.69 28.29
CA THR A 650 -21.27 19.12 28.21
C THR A 650 -22.05 19.87 29.28
N THR A 651 -21.44 20.85 29.95
CA THR A 651 -22.18 21.68 30.93
C THR A 651 -23.09 22.71 30.25
N SER A 652 -22.72 23.20 29.06
CA SER A 652 -23.49 24.17 28.28
C SER A 652 -23.03 24.16 26.82
N GLY A 653 -23.94 24.45 25.89
CA GLY A 653 -23.68 24.40 24.45
C GLY A 653 -23.49 22.97 23.93
N SER A 654 -23.55 22.80 22.61
CA SER A 654 -23.17 21.56 21.95
C SER A 654 -21.66 21.54 21.66
N VAL A 655 -21.10 20.38 21.31
CA VAL A 655 -19.69 20.22 20.92
C VAL A 655 -19.58 19.45 19.61
N ASP A 656 -18.58 19.79 18.81
CA ASP A 656 -18.15 18.95 17.69
C ASP A 656 -17.03 18.03 18.20
N LEU A 657 -17.16 16.73 17.99
CA LEU A 657 -16.22 15.73 18.49
C LEU A 657 -15.60 14.97 17.32
N SER A 658 -14.30 14.69 17.41
CA SER A 658 -13.62 13.76 16.52
C SER A 658 -12.78 12.77 17.31
N VAL A 659 -12.94 11.49 17.06
CA VAL A 659 -12.11 10.41 17.61
C VAL A 659 -11.25 9.87 16.48
N THR A 660 -9.94 9.84 16.69
CA THR A 660 -8.96 9.25 15.76
C THR A 660 -8.29 8.08 16.47
N MET A 661 -8.14 6.94 15.81
CA MET A 661 -7.51 5.74 16.37
C MET A 661 -6.83 4.91 15.28
N THR A 662 -5.88 4.05 15.66
CA THR A 662 -5.24 3.08 14.78
C THR A 662 -5.68 1.67 15.15
N GLU A 663 -6.40 1.02 14.25
CA GLU A 663 -6.93 -0.33 14.44
C GLU A 663 -5.90 -1.39 14.06
N HIS A 664 -6.03 -2.59 14.64
CA HIS A 664 -5.07 -3.69 14.46
C HIS A 664 -5.78 -5.02 14.18
N THR A 665 -5.30 -5.71 13.15
CA THR A 665 -5.70 -7.08 12.80
C THR A 665 -4.47 -7.98 12.81
N VAL A 666 -4.50 -8.96 13.70
CA VAL A 666 -3.46 -9.98 13.83
C VAL A 666 -3.89 -11.25 13.08
N THR A 667 -2.91 -11.97 12.52
CA THR A 667 -3.15 -13.24 11.82
C THR A 667 -3.98 -14.22 12.65
N SER A 668 -5.11 -14.64 12.10
CA SER A 668 -5.95 -15.72 12.64
C SER A 668 -6.30 -16.74 11.56
N ASP A 669 -6.24 -18.02 11.94
CA ASP A 669 -6.57 -19.17 11.10
C ASP A 669 -5.93 -19.18 9.70
N PRO A 670 -4.61 -18.93 9.55
CA PRO A 670 -3.98 -18.89 8.23
C PRO A 670 -3.93 -20.29 7.61
N ARG A 671 -4.24 -20.35 6.32
CA ARG A 671 -4.27 -21.58 5.51
C ARG A 671 -3.57 -21.36 4.18
N VAL A 672 -3.01 -22.45 3.67
CA VAL A 672 -2.35 -22.49 2.37
C VAL A 672 -2.95 -23.65 1.58
N LEU A 673 -3.36 -23.38 0.35
CA LEU A 673 -3.86 -24.36 -0.60
C LEU A 673 -2.80 -24.58 -1.67
N VAL A 674 -2.40 -25.83 -1.88
CA VAL A 674 -1.41 -26.22 -2.89
C VAL A 674 -2.11 -27.13 -3.88
N ASN A 675 -2.36 -26.61 -5.09
CA ASN A 675 -3.18 -27.27 -6.11
C ASN A 675 -4.56 -27.74 -5.58
N GLY A 676 -5.15 -26.97 -4.66
CA GLY A 676 -6.43 -27.28 -4.02
C GLY A 676 -6.35 -28.19 -2.78
N ASN A 677 -5.17 -28.67 -2.40
CA ASN A 677 -4.96 -29.38 -1.12
C ASN A 677 -4.69 -28.36 -0.01
N GLU A 678 -5.55 -28.32 1.01
CA GLU A 678 -5.50 -27.34 2.09
C GLU A 678 -4.69 -27.84 3.29
N THR A 679 -3.85 -26.96 3.83
CA THR A 679 -3.17 -27.11 5.13
C THR A 679 -3.23 -25.78 5.87
N GLY A 680 -3.12 -25.76 7.20
CA GLY A 680 -3.28 -24.51 7.94
C GLY A 680 -3.00 -24.64 9.43
N TYR A 681 -2.93 -23.48 10.07
CA TYR A 681 -2.86 -23.33 11.52
C TYR A 681 -4.22 -22.89 12.05
N THR A 682 -4.64 -23.41 13.20
CA THR A 682 -5.89 -23.00 13.86
C THR A 682 -5.57 -22.15 15.09
N GLY A 683 -6.15 -20.97 15.14
CA GLY A 683 -5.94 -19.96 16.17
C GLY A 683 -5.12 -18.76 15.70
N ARG A 684 -4.76 -17.93 16.66
CA ARG A 684 -4.00 -16.69 16.48
C ARG A 684 -2.49 -16.96 16.37
N LEU A 685 -1.82 -16.28 15.45
CA LEU A 685 -0.36 -16.16 15.40
C LEU A 685 0.02 -14.71 15.65
N ASP A 686 0.73 -14.45 16.74
CA ASP A 686 1.24 -13.10 17.02
C ASP A 686 2.33 -12.69 16.01
N PRO A 687 2.58 -11.38 15.83
CA PRO A 687 3.60 -10.90 14.90
C PRO A 687 4.97 -11.56 15.12
N GLY A 688 5.50 -12.20 14.07
CA GLY A 688 6.77 -12.94 14.10
C GLY A 688 6.70 -14.34 14.75
N GLN A 689 5.57 -14.76 15.31
CA GLN A 689 5.37 -16.13 15.76
C GLN A 689 5.17 -17.04 14.53
N GLN A 690 5.95 -18.12 14.45
CA GLN A 690 5.92 -19.04 13.31
C GLN A 690 5.17 -20.34 13.63
N ALA A 691 4.55 -20.93 12.60
CA ALA A 691 4.00 -22.27 12.61
C ALA A 691 4.33 -23.00 11.30
N SER A 692 4.89 -24.20 11.42
CA SER A 692 5.07 -25.10 10.28
C SER A 692 3.77 -25.86 10.01
N LEU A 693 3.35 -25.88 8.75
CA LEU A 693 2.14 -26.56 8.31
C LEU A 693 2.47 -27.99 7.86
N THR A 694 1.46 -28.87 7.87
CA THR A 694 1.64 -30.23 7.33
C THR A 694 1.72 -30.16 5.81
N THR A 695 2.63 -30.93 5.23
CA THR A 695 2.92 -30.97 3.80
C THR A 695 2.92 -32.41 3.27
N ASP A 696 2.60 -32.58 1.99
CA ASP A 696 2.69 -33.86 1.27
C ASP A 696 3.13 -33.60 -0.17
N THR A 697 4.22 -34.22 -0.62
CA THR A 697 4.76 -34.01 -1.97
C THR A 697 3.79 -34.47 -3.06
N ALA A 698 2.81 -35.33 -2.74
CA ALA A 698 1.74 -35.71 -3.66
C ALA A 698 0.81 -34.55 -4.06
N TRP A 699 0.88 -33.38 -3.39
CA TRP A 699 0.13 -32.19 -3.77
C TRP A 699 0.74 -31.46 -4.97
N ILE A 700 1.99 -31.77 -5.31
CA ILE A 700 2.77 -31.14 -6.36
C ILE A 700 2.57 -31.94 -7.66
N ASN A 701 2.29 -31.23 -8.76
CA ASN A 701 2.02 -31.81 -10.07
C ASN A 701 3.11 -31.45 -11.09
N ASP A 702 3.24 -32.28 -12.13
CA ASP A 702 3.97 -31.91 -13.34
C ASP A 702 3.31 -30.70 -14.02
N GLY A 703 4.12 -29.78 -14.53
CA GLY A 703 3.67 -28.55 -15.14
C GLY A 703 3.36 -27.46 -14.12
N SER A 704 2.22 -26.79 -14.25
CA SER A 704 1.84 -25.63 -13.45
C SER A 704 1.32 -26.03 -12.07
N ASN A 705 1.80 -25.35 -11.04
CA ASN A 705 1.38 -25.50 -9.65
C ASN A 705 0.92 -24.14 -9.10
N THR A 706 -0.13 -24.14 -8.30
CA THR A 706 -0.70 -22.94 -7.66
C THR A 706 -0.62 -23.07 -6.15
N VAL A 707 -0.06 -22.04 -5.50
CA VAL A 707 -0.08 -21.83 -4.06
C VAL A 707 -1.01 -20.67 -3.77
N GLU A 708 -1.97 -20.86 -2.89
CA GLU A 708 -2.99 -19.88 -2.54
C GLU A 708 -3.08 -19.70 -1.03
N VAL A 709 -3.09 -18.45 -0.57
CA VAL A 709 -3.20 -18.12 0.86
C VAL A 709 -4.64 -17.74 1.21
N ARG A 710 -5.08 -18.21 2.37
CA ARG A 710 -6.31 -17.80 3.04
C ARG A 710 -5.99 -17.35 4.45
N VAL A 711 -6.45 -16.17 4.84
CA VAL A 711 -6.17 -15.62 6.17
C VAL A 711 -7.34 -14.80 6.66
N GLY A 712 -7.62 -14.91 7.96
CA GLY A 712 -8.86 -14.41 8.54
C GLY A 712 -9.98 -15.42 8.44
N ASP A 713 -10.96 -15.27 9.33
CA ASP A 713 -12.14 -16.14 9.43
C ASP A 713 -13.37 -15.57 8.70
N GLY A 714 -13.20 -14.43 8.02
CA GLY A 714 -14.26 -13.70 7.34
C GLY A 714 -15.30 -13.07 8.26
N THR A 715 -15.04 -12.98 9.57
CA THR A 715 -15.95 -12.37 10.54
C THR A 715 -15.69 -10.89 10.77
N LEU A 716 -14.53 -10.38 10.36
CA LEU A 716 -14.20 -8.97 10.45
C LEU A 716 -15.12 -8.13 9.56
N SER A 717 -15.43 -6.93 10.05
CA SER A 717 -16.11 -5.91 9.28
C SER A 717 -15.27 -5.45 8.08
N SER A 718 -15.91 -4.82 7.09
CA SER A 718 -15.25 -4.37 5.87
C SER A 718 -14.29 -3.19 6.08
N ASP A 719 -14.39 -2.51 7.22
CA ASP A 719 -13.51 -1.42 7.66
C ASP A 719 -12.32 -1.91 8.48
N ALA A 720 -12.28 -3.17 8.93
CA ALA A 720 -11.14 -3.67 9.67
C ALA A 720 -9.87 -3.71 8.79
N PRO A 721 -8.67 -3.49 9.38
CA PRO A 721 -7.42 -3.71 8.66
C PRO A 721 -7.40 -5.12 8.06
N THR A 722 -7.01 -5.22 6.78
CA THR A 722 -7.07 -6.49 6.04
C THR A 722 -6.19 -7.55 6.71
N PRO A 723 -6.72 -8.75 7.08
CA PRO A 723 -5.92 -9.83 7.63
C PRO A 723 -4.75 -10.21 6.72
N ALA A 724 -3.60 -10.43 7.33
CA ALA A 724 -2.37 -10.74 6.64
C ALA A 724 -1.59 -11.87 7.35
N VAL A 725 -0.72 -12.56 6.64
CA VAL A 725 0.21 -13.58 7.16
C VAL A 725 1.46 -13.60 6.30
N ASP A 726 2.63 -13.78 6.90
CA ASP A 726 3.84 -14.05 6.12
C ASP A 726 3.91 -15.55 5.80
N MET A 727 4.20 -15.91 4.55
CA MET A 727 4.33 -17.31 4.12
C MET A 727 5.72 -17.56 3.52
N GLU A 728 6.34 -18.66 3.92
CA GLU A 728 7.49 -19.28 3.26
C GLU A 728 7.11 -20.69 2.84
N TYR A 729 7.20 -20.97 1.55
CA TYR A 729 6.90 -22.27 0.93
C TYR A 729 8.16 -22.75 0.22
N THR A 730 8.63 -23.95 0.56
CA THR A 730 9.83 -24.53 -0.06
C THR A 730 9.65 -26.01 -0.40
N HIS A 731 10.25 -26.46 -1.50
CA HIS A 731 10.48 -27.89 -1.74
C HIS A 731 11.64 -28.09 -2.73
N THR A 732 12.31 -29.23 -2.65
CA THR A 732 13.30 -29.64 -3.66
C THR A 732 12.62 -30.24 -4.88
N ALA A 733 13.24 -30.10 -6.05
CA ALA A 733 12.88 -30.80 -7.26
C ALA A 733 14.14 -31.18 -8.03
N SER A 734 14.21 -32.44 -8.47
CA SER A 734 15.32 -32.94 -9.28
C SER A 734 14.84 -33.42 -10.65
N ALA A 735 15.71 -33.32 -11.66
CA ALA A 735 15.48 -33.81 -13.00
C ALA A 735 16.66 -34.71 -13.41
N VAL A 736 16.35 -35.94 -13.82
CA VAL A 736 17.33 -36.89 -14.34
C VAL A 736 17.40 -36.75 -15.86
N VAL A 737 18.60 -36.57 -16.40
CA VAL A 737 18.85 -36.34 -17.83
C VAL A 737 19.80 -37.41 -18.35
N ASP A 738 19.33 -38.20 -19.31
CA ASP A 738 20.14 -39.19 -20.02
C ASP A 738 21.14 -38.48 -20.95
N THR A 739 22.41 -38.90 -20.91
CA THR A 739 23.47 -38.38 -21.78
C THR A 739 24.43 -39.49 -22.22
N THR A 740 25.40 -39.14 -23.07
CA THR A 740 26.50 -40.01 -23.50
C THR A 740 27.82 -39.37 -23.11
N TYR A 741 28.75 -40.11 -22.50
CA TYR A 741 30.13 -39.65 -22.35
C TYR A 741 31.02 -40.16 -23.48
N ALA A 742 32.09 -39.44 -23.77
CA ALA A 742 33.18 -39.94 -24.60
C ALA A 742 34.36 -40.31 -23.68
N ALA A 743 34.90 -41.52 -23.83
CA ALA A 743 36.10 -41.96 -23.13
C ALA A 743 37.09 -42.60 -24.10
N ASP A 744 38.38 -42.38 -23.85
CA ASP A 744 39.45 -42.74 -24.76
C ASP A 744 40.56 -43.57 -24.06
N GLY A 745 40.17 -44.23 -22.97
CA GLY A 745 41.01 -45.01 -22.07
C GLY A 745 41.59 -44.17 -20.92
N TRP A 746 42.02 -42.94 -21.17
CA TRP A 746 42.68 -42.09 -20.15
C TRP A 746 41.93 -40.82 -19.80
N GLU A 747 41.05 -40.34 -20.68
CA GLU A 747 40.15 -39.22 -20.44
C GLU A 747 38.69 -39.70 -20.53
N GLU A 748 37.82 -39.08 -19.75
CA GLU A 748 36.36 -39.19 -19.85
C GLU A 748 35.75 -37.79 -19.87
N SER A 749 34.79 -37.55 -20.78
CA SER A 749 34.18 -36.24 -20.97
C SER A 749 32.67 -36.30 -21.14
N TYR A 750 31.98 -35.30 -20.58
CA TYR A 750 30.53 -35.13 -20.61
C TYR A 750 30.17 -33.81 -21.29
N ASN A 751 29.03 -33.80 -21.98
CA ASN A 751 28.37 -32.59 -22.47
C ASN A 751 26.85 -32.77 -22.30
N VAL A 752 26.26 -32.02 -21.38
CA VAL A 752 24.86 -32.20 -20.99
C VAL A 752 24.16 -30.85 -20.83
N SER A 753 22.86 -30.82 -21.07
CA SER A 753 22.05 -29.60 -20.93
C SER A 753 20.68 -29.91 -20.36
N HIS A 754 20.15 -29.00 -19.55
CA HIS A 754 18.79 -29.06 -19.02
C HIS A 754 18.11 -27.69 -19.10
N THR A 755 16.81 -27.68 -19.40
CA THR A 755 16.00 -26.47 -19.40
C THR A 755 15.09 -26.46 -18.18
N PHE A 756 15.25 -25.48 -17.31
CA PHE A 756 14.47 -25.36 -16.09
C PHE A 756 13.08 -24.81 -16.40
N ALA A 757 12.03 -25.54 -16.01
CA ALA A 757 10.65 -25.11 -16.27
C ALA A 757 10.21 -23.90 -15.41
N GLY A 758 10.85 -23.70 -14.25
CA GLY A 758 10.55 -22.66 -13.27
C GLY A 758 11.78 -22.32 -12.45
N ASP A 759 11.77 -21.16 -11.80
CA ASP A 759 12.89 -20.64 -10.99
C ASP A 759 13.39 -21.67 -9.97
N ARG A 760 14.72 -21.77 -9.81
CA ARG A 760 15.37 -22.67 -8.84
C ARG A 760 16.45 -21.96 -8.04
N GLU A 761 16.30 -21.92 -6.73
CA GLU A 761 17.40 -21.57 -5.84
C GLU A 761 18.35 -22.76 -5.66
N ASN A 762 19.63 -22.50 -5.34
CA ASN A 762 20.62 -23.52 -5.01
C ASN A 762 20.73 -24.66 -6.03
N ALA A 763 20.61 -24.34 -7.31
CA ALA A 763 20.60 -25.35 -8.37
C ALA A 763 21.98 -26.02 -8.51
N GLU A 764 22.01 -27.35 -8.58
CA GLU A 764 23.22 -28.18 -8.71
C GLU A 764 23.09 -29.19 -9.85
N LEU A 765 24.22 -29.59 -10.44
CA LEU A 765 24.34 -30.71 -11.37
C LEU A 765 25.29 -31.76 -10.79
N ARG A 766 24.86 -33.03 -10.78
CA ARG A 766 25.68 -34.19 -10.41
C ARG A 766 25.98 -35.04 -11.65
N ILE A 767 27.27 -35.25 -11.92
CA ILE A 767 27.77 -36.05 -13.04
C ILE A 767 28.57 -37.25 -12.50
N PRO A 768 28.10 -38.49 -12.69
CA PRO A 768 28.83 -39.69 -12.30
C PRO A 768 29.83 -40.11 -13.40
N PHE A 769 31.12 -40.14 -13.11
CA PHE A 769 32.15 -40.70 -13.99
C PHE A 769 32.19 -42.23 -13.90
N SER A 770 32.48 -42.91 -15.02
CA SER A 770 32.49 -44.38 -15.12
C SER A 770 33.57 -45.06 -14.26
N GLN A 771 34.67 -44.37 -14.01
CA GLN A 771 35.81 -44.84 -13.20
C GLN A 771 36.43 -43.66 -12.44
N ARG A 772 37.39 -43.96 -11.56
CA ARG A 772 38.09 -42.96 -10.76
C ARG A 772 38.80 -41.93 -11.64
N ILE A 773 38.43 -40.67 -11.47
CA ILE A 773 39.10 -39.50 -12.03
C ILE A 773 40.08 -38.94 -11.00
N TYR A 774 41.33 -38.76 -11.41
CA TYR A 774 42.35 -38.13 -10.57
C TYR A 774 42.41 -36.62 -10.75
N GLN A 775 42.05 -36.13 -11.95
CA GLN A 775 42.11 -34.70 -12.24
C GLN A 775 41.00 -34.30 -13.21
N ILE A 776 40.14 -33.38 -12.79
CA ILE A 776 39.23 -32.66 -13.70
C ILE A 776 40.06 -31.65 -14.50
N THR A 777 40.02 -31.77 -15.83
CA THR A 777 40.78 -30.91 -16.74
C THR A 777 40.02 -29.63 -17.07
N THR A 778 38.70 -29.74 -17.25
CA THR A 778 37.82 -28.60 -17.57
C THR A 778 36.43 -28.79 -16.99
N VAL A 779 35.81 -27.69 -16.56
CA VAL A 779 34.36 -27.58 -16.33
C VAL A 779 33.95 -26.25 -16.94
N GLU A 780 33.05 -26.29 -17.92
CA GLU A 780 32.56 -25.10 -18.60
C GLU A 780 31.03 -25.10 -18.64
N LYS A 781 30.45 -23.91 -18.49
CA LYS A 781 29.01 -23.65 -18.51
C LYS A 781 28.64 -22.78 -19.72
N SER A 782 27.50 -23.07 -20.33
CA SER A 782 26.82 -22.20 -21.30
C SER A 782 25.36 -22.07 -20.87
N VAL A 783 24.80 -20.85 -20.97
CA VAL A 783 23.40 -20.58 -20.68
C VAL A 783 22.74 -20.11 -21.98
N ASN A 784 21.59 -20.68 -22.31
CA ASN A 784 20.77 -20.33 -23.49
C ASN A 784 21.54 -20.34 -24.83
N GLY A 785 22.48 -21.27 -24.98
CA GLY A 785 23.31 -21.38 -26.19
C GLY A 785 24.38 -20.29 -26.34
N GLY A 786 24.68 -19.55 -25.26
CA GLY A 786 25.75 -18.56 -25.22
C GLY A 786 27.17 -19.16 -25.29
N SER A 787 28.18 -18.30 -25.24
CA SER A 787 29.59 -18.73 -25.22
C SER A 787 29.90 -19.57 -23.98
N TRP A 788 30.68 -20.64 -24.16
CA TRP A 788 31.20 -21.44 -23.04
C TRP A 788 32.12 -20.60 -22.14
N GLN A 789 31.90 -20.69 -20.83
CA GLN A 789 32.71 -20.02 -19.81
C GLN A 789 33.20 -21.04 -18.78
N SER A 790 34.46 -20.91 -18.35
CA SER A 790 35.01 -21.78 -17.31
C SER A 790 34.32 -21.55 -15.96
N VAL A 791 33.96 -22.65 -15.29
CA VAL A 791 33.40 -22.64 -13.94
C VAL A 791 34.53 -22.64 -12.92
N SER A 792 34.49 -21.69 -11.98
CA SER A 792 35.44 -21.60 -10.87
C SER A 792 35.49 -22.90 -10.07
N SER A 793 36.68 -23.32 -9.65
CA SER A 793 36.87 -24.50 -8.78
C SER A 793 36.28 -24.35 -7.38
N SER A 794 35.75 -23.19 -7.01
CA SER A 794 34.93 -23.00 -5.81
C SER A 794 33.48 -23.46 -5.99
N ASN A 795 33.05 -23.63 -7.23
CA ASN A 795 31.67 -23.92 -7.62
C ASN A 795 31.54 -25.35 -8.17
N TRP A 796 32.55 -26.20 -7.97
CA TRP A 796 32.44 -27.62 -8.23
C TRP A 796 33.38 -28.42 -7.33
N GLU A 797 33.02 -29.68 -7.08
CA GLU A 797 33.80 -30.63 -6.28
C GLU A 797 33.70 -32.03 -6.90
N LEU A 798 34.83 -32.75 -6.96
CA LEU A 798 34.84 -34.18 -7.29
C LEU A 798 34.80 -35.00 -5.99
N GLN A 799 33.63 -35.55 -5.69
CA GLN A 799 33.39 -36.36 -4.50
C GLN A 799 33.73 -37.83 -4.78
N ASN A 800 34.36 -38.50 -3.80
CA ASN A 800 34.76 -39.91 -3.85
C ASN A 800 35.65 -40.32 -5.06
N GLY A 801 36.11 -39.36 -5.87
CA GLY A 801 36.88 -39.60 -7.10
C GLY A 801 36.05 -39.92 -8.34
N THR A 802 34.71 -39.94 -8.24
CA THR A 802 33.81 -40.36 -9.34
C THR A 802 32.63 -39.42 -9.54
N ASP A 803 32.18 -38.70 -8.52
CA ASP A 803 30.95 -37.88 -8.60
C ASP A 803 31.31 -36.39 -8.65
N LEU A 804 31.18 -35.77 -9.82
CA LEU A 804 31.37 -34.32 -9.96
C LEU A 804 30.08 -33.58 -9.64
N VAL A 805 30.11 -32.73 -8.64
CA VAL A 805 29.00 -31.84 -8.25
C VAL A 805 29.34 -30.43 -8.70
N VAL A 806 28.46 -29.80 -9.49
CA VAL A 806 28.64 -28.46 -10.04
C VAL A 806 27.50 -27.55 -9.58
N GLN A 807 27.83 -26.44 -8.94
CA GLN A 807 26.89 -25.39 -8.56
C GLN A 807 26.50 -24.57 -9.80
N LEU A 808 25.22 -24.52 -10.11
CA LEU A 808 24.67 -23.87 -11.30
C LEU A 808 24.29 -22.40 -11.04
N LYS A 809 24.98 -21.74 -10.10
CA LYS A 809 24.78 -20.31 -9.79
C LYS A 809 24.70 -19.46 -11.06
N ASP A 810 23.79 -18.51 -11.09
CA ASP A 810 23.70 -17.58 -12.21
C ASP A 810 24.99 -16.76 -12.32
N THR A 811 25.36 -16.50 -13.58
CA THR A 811 26.59 -15.89 -14.05
C THR A 811 26.53 -14.35 -13.97
N ASP A 812 25.37 -13.77 -13.61
CA ASP A 812 25.13 -12.33 -13.53
C ASP A 812 25.52 -11.71 -12.17
N GLY A 813 25.69 -12.54 -11.14
CA GLY A 813 26.10 -12.12 -9.79
C GLY A 813 25.03 -11.40 -8.97
N THR A 814 23.75 -11.45 -9.35
CA THR A 814 22.68 -10.74 -8.64
C THR A 814 21.75 -11.64 -7.82
N THR A 815 21.58 -12.90 -8.21
CA THR A 815 20.76 -13.89 -7.48
C THR A 815 21.30 -15.32 -7.60
N ASP A 816 21.27 -16.11 -6.53
CA ASP A 816 21.63 -17.54 -6.50
C ASP A 816 20.48 -18.42 -7.08
N VAL A 817 19.87 -17.97 -8.18
CA VAL A 817 18.65 -18.54 -8.79
C VAL A 817 18.87 -18.82 -10.27
N VAL A 818 18.48 -19.99 -10.75
CA VAL A 818 18.35 -20.29 -12.18
C VAL A 818 16.93 -19.96 -12.62
N GLU A 819 16.79 -19.07 -13.61
CA GLU A 819 15.48 -18.54 -14.02
C GLU A 819 14.66 -19.56 -14.84
N ALA A 820 13.34 -19.42 -14.77
CA ALA A 820 12.40 -20.17 -15.59
C ALA A 820 12.68 -19.99 -17.09
N GLY A 821 12.79 -21.11 -17.79
CA GLY A 821 13.05 -21.16 -19.24
C GLY A 821 14.54 -21.21 -19.60
N ASP A 822 15.45 -20.99 -18.65
CA ASP A 822 16.88 -21.06 -18.91
C ASP A 822 17.32 -22.49 -19.21
N GLN A 823 18.04 -22.64 -20.33
CA GLN A 823 18.79 -23.84 -20.65
C GLN A 823 20.23 -23.71 -20.15
N VAL A 824 20.58 -24.50 -19.15
CA VAL A 824 21.96 -24.59 -18.64
C VAL A 824 22.63 -25.82 -19.24
N ALA A 825 23.73 -25.60 -19.96
CA ALA A 825 24.58 -26.64 -20.51
C ALA A 825 25.93 -26.67 -19.77
N ILE A 826 26.39 -27.86 -19.43
CA ILE A 826 27.69 -28.12 -18.79
C ILE A 826 28.46 -29.10 -19.65
N ARG A 827 29.73 -28.78 -19.89
CA ARG A 827 30.69 -29.75 -20.42
C ARG A 827 31.89 -29.87 -19.48
N THR A 828 32.38 -31.08 -19.31
CA THR A 828 33.48 -31.39 -18.40
C THR A 828 34.34 -32.50 -18.98
N ALA A 829 35.61 -32.54 -18.60
CA ALA A 829 36.52 -33.63 -18.91
C ALA A 829 37.42 -33.93 -17.70
N GLY A 830 37.76 -35.20 -17.53
CA GLY A 830 38.57 -35.70 -16.42
C GLY A 830 39.52 -36.81 -16.83
N ASN A 831 40.72 -36.78 -16.27
CA ASN A 831 41.76 -37.79 -16.49
C ASN A 831 41.64 -38.92 -15.47
N LYS A 832 41.68 -40.16 -15.98
CA LYS A 832 41.77 -41.43 -15.25
C LYS A 832 43.19 -41.74 -14.76
N PHE A 833 44.14 -40.83 -15.00
CA PHE A 833 45.52 -40.92 -14.57
C PHE A 833 45.99 -39.64 -13.88
N GLN A 834 47.06 -39.74 -13.09
CA GLN A 834 47.75 -38.59 -12.50
C GLN A 834 49.24 -38.65 -12.79
N THR A 835 49.83 -37.55 -13.25
CA THR A 835 51.28 -37.45 -13.39
C THR A 835 51.91 -36.88 -12.13
N THR A 836 52.96 -37.52 -11.62
CA THR A 836 53.79 -36.96 -10.55
C THR A 836 55.20 -36.67 -11.05
N ASN A 837 55.78 -35.52 -10.64
CA ASN A 837 57.14 -35.09 -11.00
C ASN A 837 57.37 -34.98 -12.52
N GLY A 838 56.35 -34.59 -13.28
CA GLY A 838 56.46 -34.35 -14.72
C GLY A 838 55.12 -33.99 -15.34
N ALA A 839 55.07 -33.98 -16.66
CA ALA A 839 53.85 -33.79 -17.44
C ALA A 839 53.93 -34.60 -18.73
N ILE A 840 52.79 -35.04 -19.23
CA ILE A 840 52.66 -35.79 -20.48
C ILE A 840 51.52 -35.23 -21.33
N THR A 841 51.58 -35.49 -22.63
CA THR A 841 50.50 -35.26 -23.59
C THR A 841 50.06 -36.62 -24.13
N ILE A 842 48.77 -36.92 -24.12
CA ILE A 842 48.21 -38.07 -24.84
C ILE A 842 48.34 -37.81 -26.34
N THR A 843 48.97 -38.73 -27.06
CA THR A 843 49.23 -38.60 -28.50
C THR A 843 48.37 -39.52 -29.36
N ASP A 844 47.95 -40.66 -28.80
CA ASP A 844 47.13 -41.64 -29.50
C ASP A 844 46.31 -42.43 -28.48
N PRO A 845 45.05 -42.05 -28.22
CA PRO A 845 44.25 -42.67 -27.18
C PRO A 845 43.74 -44.06 -27.58
N THR A 846 43.29 -44.83 -26.59
CA THR A 846 42.60 -46.11 -26.81
C THR A 846 41.24 -45.84 -27.44
N THR A 847 40.84 -46.64 -28.43
CA THR A 847 39.50 -46.48 -29.00
C THR A 847 38.43 -46.87 -27.98
N PRO A 848 37.30 -46.14 -27.88
CA PRO A 848 36.24 -46.42 -26.90
C PRO A 848 35.68 -47.84 -26.94
N ASP A 849 35.77 -48.53 -28.09
CA ASP A 849 35.26 -49.89 -28.30
C ASP A 849 36.26 -50.99 -27.89
N ASP A 850 37.49 -50.63 -27.51
CA ASP A 850 38.53 -51.59 -27.09
C ASP A 850 38.37 -51.92 -25.59
N GLN A 851 38.36 -53.21 -25.27
CA GLN A 851 38.24 -53.68 -23.88
C GLN A 851 39.57 -53.63 -23.11
N GLY A 852 40.70 -53.46 -23.80
CA GLY A 852 42.03 -53.30 -23.20
C GLY A 852 42.51 -51.85 -23.22
N LEU A 853 43.55 -51.56 -22.44
CA LEU A 853 44.27 -50.29 -22.52
C LEU A 853 45.40 -50.40 -23.56
N ASP A 854 45.45 -49.49 -24.53
CA ASP A 854 46.64 -49.26 -25.37
C ASP A 854 46.73 -47.77 -25.75
N THR A 855 47.30 -46.96 -24.85
CA THR A 855 47.35 -45.49 -24.99
C THR A 855 48.76 -45.00 -25.23
N GLY A 856 48.97 -44.27 -26.32
CA GLY A 856 50.21 -43.57 -26.65
C GLY A 856 50.31 -42.20 -26.00
N PHE A 857 51.45 -41.90 -25.38
CA PHE A 857 51.74 -40.60 -24.78
C PHE A 857 53.15 -40.08 -25.15
N ARG A 858 53.32 -38.76 -25.02
CA ARG A 858 54.60 -38.05 -25.12
C ARG A 858 54.93 -37.39 -23.79
N VAL A 859 56.17 -37.53 -23.34
CA VAL A 859 56.66 -36.87 -22.11
C VAL A 859 56.99 -35.40 -22.42
N ASP A 860 56.29 -34.48 -21.77
CA ASP A 860 56.53 -33.04 -21.90
C ASP A 860 57.60 -32.52 -20.95
N SER A 861 57.60 -33.03 -19.72
CA SER A 861 58.60 -32.68 -18.72
C SER A 861 58.78 -33.83 -17.73
N LYS A 862 59.98 -33.93 -17.13
CA LYS A 862 60.26 -34.91 -16.08
C LYS A 862 61.22 -34.34 -15.03
N ALA A 863 61.08 -34.83 -13.81
CA ALA A 863 62.01 -34.70 -12.70
C ALA A 863 62.28 -36.07 -12.08
N THR A 864 63.16 -36.13 -11.07
CA THR A 864 63.44 -37.38 -10.34
C THR A 864 62.16 -37.95 -9.73
N GLY A 865 61.91 -39.24 -9.90
CA GLY A 865 60.69 -39.90 -9.42
C GLY A 865 59.46 -39.65 -10.30
N PHE A 866 59.67 -39.38 -11.60
CA PHE A 866 58.61 -39.29 -12.60
C PHE A 866 57.85 -40.62 -12.73
N ARG A 867 56.53 -40.53 -12.57
CA ARG A 867 55.61 -41.68 -12.63
C ARG A 867 54.19 -41.25 -12.99
N LEU A 868 53.42 -42.21 -13.49
CA LEU A 868 52.01 -42.08 -13.84
C LEU A 868 51.19 -42.98 -12.93
N GLU A 869 50.31 -42.42 -12.13
CA GLU A 869 49.30 -43.18 -11.39
C GLU A 869 48.17 -43.52 -12.38
N VAL A 870 47.95 -44.80 -12.64
CA VAL A 870 47.14 -45.32 -13.76
C VAL A 870 46.04 -46.30 -13.30
N GLY A 871 45.87 -46.50 -11.99
CA GLY A 871 44.86 -47.41 -11.44
C GLY A 871 43.40 -47.05 -11.76
N GLY A 872 43.13 -45.82 -12.20
CA GLY A 872 41.79 -45.37 -12.63
C GLY A 872 41.46 -45.70 -14.09
N THR A 873 42.40 -46.25 -14.85
CA THR A 873 42.23 -46.56 -16.29
C THR A 873 41.62 -47.97 -16.50
N PRO A 874 41.15 -48.33 -17.71
CA PRO A 874 40.64 -49.67 -17.99
C PRO A 874 41.63 -50.77 -17.59
N LEU A 875 41.14 -51.78 -16.85
CA LEU A 875 41.97 -52.86 -16.27
C LEU A 875 43.06 -52.35 -15.30
N GLY A 876 42.81 -51.25 -14.59
CA GLY A 876 43.74 -50.62 -13.64
C GLY A 876 44.19 -51.47 -12.44
N ASP A 877 43.49 -52.57 -12.19
CA ASP A 877 43.83 -53.61 -11.22
C ASP A 877 44.84 -54.64 -11.77
N GLN A 878 45.03 -54.67 -13.09
CA GLN A 878 46.03 -55.48 -13.77
C GLN A 878 47.30 -54.68 -14.08
N VAL A 879 48.42 -55.39 -14.26
CA VAL A 879 49.72 -54.74 -14.43
C VAL A 879 49.81 -54.02 -15.78
N HIS A 880 49.93 -52.69 -15.71
CA HIS A 880 50.26 -51.83 -16.83
C HIS A 880 51.76 -51.75 -17.05
N TYR A 881 52.20 -51.74 -18.30
CA TYR A 881 53.60 -51.62 -18.68
C TYR A 881 53.75 -50.79 -19.95
N THR A 882 54.94 -50.24 -20.18
CA THR A 882 55.20 -49.50 -21.43
C THR A 882 55.70 -50.42 -22.54
N HIS A 883 55.40 -50.04 -23.78
CA HIS A 883 55.99 -50.62 -24.97
C HIS A 883 56.20 -49.56 -26.06
N THR A 884 57.00 -49.88 -27.07
CA THR A 884 57.36 -48.98 -28.18
C THR A 884 58.02 -47.66 -27.74
N GLU A 885 58.82 -47.72 -26.68
CA GLU A 885 59.53 -46.58 -26.11
C GLU A 885 60.54 -46.01 -27.11
N SER A 886 60.54 -44.68 -27.25
CA SER A 886 61.50 -43.99 -28.10
C SER A 886 62.87 -43.77 -27.43
N TRP A 887 63.07 -44.28 -26.21
CA TRP A 887 64.29 -44.10 -25.43
C TRP A 887 65.02 -45.43 -25.17
N GLU A 888 66.34 -45.37 -25.08
CA GLU A 888 67.19 -46.54 -24.85
C GLU A 888 67.07 -47.05 -23.40
N ALA A 889 67.12 -48.38 -23.22
CA ALA A 889 67.03 -49.06 -21.93
C ALA A 889 65.77 -48.67 -21.10
N PRO A 890 64.55 -48.98 -21.60
CA PRO A 890 63.35 -48.84 -20.80
C PRO A 890 63.49 -49.68 -19.52
N GLU A 891 63.24 -49.03 -18.39
CA GLU A 891 63.20 -49.63 -17.05
C GLU A 891 61.88 -49.19 -16.39
N ASP A 892 60.78 -49.35 -17.14
CA ASP A 892 59.45 -49.13 -16.62
C ASP A 892 59.10 -50.15 -15.54
N ARG A 893 58.33 -49.71 -14.55
CA ARG A 893 57.95 -50.55 -13.41
C ARG A 893 56.62 -50.09 -12.87
N ALA A 894 55.63 -50.98 -12.85
CA ALA A 894 54.38 -50.76 -12.13
C ALA A 894 54.61 -51.04 -10.64
N VAL A 895 54.20 -50.13 -9.77
CA VAL A 895 54.14 -50.35 -8.32
C VAL A 895 52.68 -50.39 -7.92
N LEU A 896 52.21 -51.56 -7.49
CA LEU A 896 50.83 -51.80 -7.10
C LEU A 896 50.73 -51.88 -5.59
N SER A 897 49.78 -51.16 -5.01
CA SER A 897 49.57 -51.11 -3.56
C SER A 897 48.27 -51.82 -3.17
N ALA A 898 48.17 -52.23 -1.92
CA ALA A 898 46.96 -52.88 -1.39
C ALA A 898 45.68 -52.01 -1.42
N ASP A 899 45.80 -50.69 -1.63
CA ASP A 899 44.65 -49.77 -1.79
C ASP A 899 44.13 -49.67 -3.24
N GLY A 900 44.71 -50.46 -4.15
CA GLY A 900 44.35 -50.49 -5.58
C GLY A 900 45.05 -49.42 -6.42
N SER A 901 45.95 -48.61 -5.84
CA SER A 901 46.78 -47.69 -6.63
C SER A 901 47.82 -48.44 -7.47
N GLN A 902 48.12 -47.86 -8.64
CA GLN A 902 49.12 -48.37 -9.57
C GLN A 902 49.97 -47.24 -10.14
N ASP A 903 51.20 -47.13 -9.63
CA ASP A 903 52.21 -46.15 -10.05
C ASP A 903 53.11 -46.75 -11.14
N LEU A 904 52.92 -46.39 -12.40
CA LEU A 904 53.82 -46.72 -13.51
C LEU A 904 55.02 -45.76 -13.53
N ARG A 905 56.17 -46.26 -13.06
CA ARG A 905 57.42 -45.50 -12.92
C ARG A 905 58.24 -45.55 -14.19
N LEU A 906 58.72 -44.39 -14.64
CA LEU A 906 59.39 -44.24 -15.93
C LEU A 906 60.74 -43.49 -15.77
N PRO A 907 61.72 -44.05 -15.02
CA PRO A 907 62.94 -43.33 -14.65
C PRO A 907 63.80 -42.91 -15.84
N ASN A 908 63.85 -43.76 -16.88
CA ASN A 908 64.69 -43.55 -18.07
C ASN A 908 63.98 -42.79 -19.21
N ALA A 909 62.68 -42.49 -19.08
CA ALA A 909 61.94 -41.72 -20.09
C ALA A 909 62.58 -40.36 -20.34
N GLN A 910 62.48 -39.80 -21.55
CA GLN A 910 63.14 -38.53 -21.90
C GLN A 910 62.10 -37.46 -22.29
N THR A 911 62.35 -36.20 -21.97
CA THR A 911 61.52 -35.09 -22.47
C THR A 911 61.50 -35.10 -24.00
N GLY A 912 60.29 -35.07 -24.58
CA GLY A 912 60.04 -35.24 -26.01
C GLY A 912 59.93 -36.69 -26.47
N GLY A 913 60.28 -37.66 -25.61
CA GLY A 913 60.14 -39.09 -25.90
C GLY A 913 58.68 -39.56 -25.81
N SER A 914 58.39 -40.67 -26.47
CA SER A 914 57.06 -41.28 -26.55
C SER A 914 57.08 -42.75 -26.21
N ALA A 915 55.98 -43.25 -25.66
CA ALA A 915 55.72 -44.68 -25.44
C ALA A 915 54.21 -44.94 -25.50
N ARG A 916 53.84 -46.21 -25.53
CA ARG A 916 52.46 -46.66 -25.31
C ARG A 916 52.37 -47.41 -23.99
N VAL A 917 51.25 -47.28 -23.29
CA VAL A 917 50.92 -48.06 -22.09
C VAL A 917 49.90 -49.10 -22.46
N THR A 918 50.17 -50.35 -22.13
CA THR A 918 49.23 -51.47 -22.26
C THR A 918 49.23 -52.34 -21.02
N THR A 919 48.41 -53.38 -21.02
CA THR A 919 48.12 -54.21 -19.84
C THR A 919 48.43 -55.67 -20.12
N ILE A 920 49.11 -56.34 -19.21
CA ILE A 920 49.24 -57.80 -19.21
C ILE A 920 48.12 -58.38 -18.33
N PRO A 921 47.50 -59.54 -18.68
CA PRO A 921 46.38 -60.14 -17.93
C PRO A 921 46.79 -60.75 -16.58
N LEU A 922 47.46 -59.95 -15.75
CA LEU A 922 47.98 -60.29 -14.43
C LEU A 922 47.45 -59.27 -13.43
N GLU A 923 46.67 -59.74 -12.45
CA GLU A 923 46.13 -58.95 -11.35
C GLU A 923 46.84 -59.36 -10.04
N PRO A 924 47.78 -58.55 -9.52
CA PRO A 924 48.39 -58.77 -8.21
C PRO A 924 47.45 -58.30 -7.09
N GLN A 925 47.13 -59.18 -6.15
CA GLN A 925 46.36 -58.82 -4.96
C GLN A 925 47.25 -58.84 -3.71
N LEU A 926 47.12 -57.80 -2.89
CA LEU A 926 47.87 -57.62 -1.65
C LEU A 926 46.91 -57.34 -0.50
N ASP A 927 47.12 -58.00 0.64
CA ASP A 927 46.39 -57.69 1.88
C ASP A 927 46.92 -56.41 2.56
N SER A 928 48.19 -56.08 2.34
CA SER A 928 48.88 -54.88 2.86
C SER A 928 50.22 -54.66 2.14
N GLY A 929 50.71 -53.42 2.10
CA GLY A 929 51.99 -53.07 1.48
C GLY A 929 51.87 -52.84 -0.03
N ASP A 930 52.99 -52.93 -0.73
CA ASP A 930 53.10 -52.74 -2.19
C ASP A 930 54.10 -53.73 -2.82
N VAL A 931 53.92 -53.98 -4.10
CA VAL A 931 54.83 -54.79 -4.93
C VAL A 931 55.17 -54.00 -6.17
N GLY A 932 56.43 -54.04 -6.61
CA GLY A 932 56.74 -53.57 -7.95
C GLY A 932 57.06 -54.69 -8.91
N ILE A 933 56.54 -54.53 -10.11
CA ILE A 933 56.54 -55.51 -11.17
C ILE A 933 56.99 -54.79 -12.44
N GLN A 934 58.05 -55.30 -13.05
CA GLN A 934 58.44 -54.97 -14.42
C GLN A 934 58.13 -56.17 -15.31
N VAL A 935 57.40 -55.93 -16.40
CA VAL A 935 57.09 -56.95 -17.41
C VAL A 935 58.29 -57.07 -18.35
N VAL A 936 58.98 -58.21 -18.33
CA VAL A 936 60.20 -58.45 -19.12
C VAL A 936 59.87 -59.09 -20.47
N ASP A 937 58.95 -60.06 -20.47
CA ASP A 937 58.44 -60.73 -21.66
C ASP A 937 56.95 -61.03 -21.44
N PRO A 938 56.03 -60.30 -22.08
CA PRO A 938 54.59 -60.53 -21.91
C PRO A 938 54.09 -61.79 -22.62
N ASP A 939 54.73 -62.24 -23.71
CA ASP A 939 54.34 -63.44 -24.47
C ASP A 939 54.72 -64.72 -23.73
N ASN A 940 55.82 -64.67 -22.97
CA ASN A 940 56.21 -65.70 -22.02
C ASN A 940 56.25 -65.07 -20.62
N PRO A 941 55.10 -64.89 -19.95
CA PRO A 941 54.91 -63.93 -18.85
C PRO A 941 56.01 -64.00 -17.81
N THR A 942 57.05 -63.19 -18.05
CA THR A 942 58.27 -63.11 -17.27
C THR A 942 58.27 -61.76 -16.59
N LEU A 943 58.34 -61.80 -15.27
CA LEU A 943 58.17 -60.66 -14.40
C LEU A 943 59.45 -60.49 -13.60
N ALA A 944 60.01 -59.30 -13.59
CA ALA A 944 60.97 -58.90 -12.57
C ALA A 944 60.17 -58.29 -11.41
N VAL A 945 60.16 -58.99 -10.29
CA VAL A 945 59.49 -58.60 -9.06
C VAL A 945 60.52 -58.06 -8.09
N ASP A 946 60.19 -56.99 -7.38
CA ASP A 946 60.98 -56.46 -6.29
C ASP A 946 60.11 -55.68 -5.30
N PRO A 947 60.58 -55.45 -4.06
CA PRO A 947 59.78 -54.78 -3.05
C PRO A 947 59.36 -53.39 -3.49
N GLY A 948 58.13 -52.99 -3.20
CA GLY A 948 57.69 -51.61 -3.40
C GLY A 948 58.37 -50.63 -2.44
N GLU A 949 57.80 -49.45 -2.27
CA GLU A 949 58.30 -48.44 -1.34
C GLU A 949 58.10 -48.83 0.13
N SER A 950 57.19 -49.76 0.43
CA SER A 950 56.92 -50.26 1.80
C SER A 950 57.98 -51.25 2.29
N GLY A 951 58.88 -51.72 1.42
CA GLY A 951 59.92 -52.70 1.72
C GLY A 951 59.43 -54.15 1.71
N SER A 952 60.37 -55.09 1.78
CA SER A 952 60.11 -56.53 1.55
C SER A 952 59.30 -57.22 2.66
N GLY A 953 58.48 -58.19 2.28
CA GLY A 953 57.73 -59.11 3.15
C GLY A 953 56.23 -59.15 2.88
N ALA A 954 55.73 -58.44 1.87
CA ALA A 954 54.33 -58.49 1.47
C ALA A 954 54.04 -59.81 0.76
N THR A 955 52.89 -60.44 1.07
CA THR A 955 52.42 -61.61 0.32
C THR A 955 51.64 -61.11 -0.89
N VAL A 956 52.01 -61.60 -2.08
CA VAL A 956 51.39 -61.20 -3.34
C VAL A 956 50.67 -62.41 -3.93
N GLN A 957 49.38 -62.24 -4.21
CA GLN A 957 48.56 -63.22 -4.93
C GLN A 957 48.46 -62.80 -6.38
N TYR A 958 49.18 -63.48 -7.27
CA TYR A 958 49.20 -63.26 -8.70
C TYR A 958 48.04 -64.01 -9.36
N ARG A 959 46.98 -63.29 -9.76
CA ARG A 959 45.90 -63.84 -10.58
C ARG A 959 46.23 -63.66 -12.05
N TRP A 960 46.50 -64.76 -12.74
CA TRP A 960 46.77 -64.78 -14.17
C TRP A 960 45.50 -65.16 -14.92
N HIS A 961 44.94 -64.20 -15.68
CA HIS A 961 43.64 -64.28 -16.33
C HIS A 961 43.68 -64.95 -17.72
N ASP A 962 44.86 -65.08 -18.32
CA ASP A 962 45.04 -65.82 -19.59
C ASP A 962 45.38 -67.32 -19.34
N ALA A 963 44.80 -67.88 -18.28
CA ALA A 963 44.98 -69.29 -17.93
C ALA A 963 43.95 -70.15 -18.67
N VAL A 964 44.36 -71.29 -19.22
CA VAL A 964 43.42 -72.28 -19.76
C VAL A 964 42.78 -73.05 -18.59
N PRO A 965 41.43 -73.06 -18.44
CA PRO A 965 40.77 -73.72 -17.33
C PRO A 965 41.12 -75.19 -17.19
N GLY A 966 41.37 -75.63 -15.96
CA GLY A 966 41.73 -77.02 -15.65
C GLY A 966 43.18 -77.42 -15.95
N GLU A 967 43.96 -76.57 -16.64
CA GLU A 967 45.41 -76.77 -16.79
C GLU A 967 46.16 -76.29 -15.55
N GLN A 968 47.27 -76.94 -15.23
CA GLN A 968 48.11 -76.53 -14.11
C GLN A 968 49.10 -75.47 -14.55
N TYR A 969 49.13 -74.34 -13.84
CA TYR A 969 50.16 -73.31 -14.00
C TYR A 969 50.99 -73.22 -12.72
N GLY A 970 52.22 -72.75 -12.87
CA GLY A 970 53.09 -72.50 -11.74
C GLY A 970 53.89 -71.23 -11.91
N LEU A 971 54.17 -70.60 -10.77
CA LEU A 971 55.06 -69.46 -10.67
C LEU A 971 56.48 -70.01 -10.49
N TYR A 972 57.28 -69.92 -11.55
CA TYR A 972 58.64 -70.46 -11.58
C TYR A 972 59.65 -69.35 -11.34
N SER A 973 60.43 -69.46 -10.28
CA SER A 973 61.48 -68.51 -9.99
C SER A 973 62.76 -68.90 -10.74
N LEU A 974 63.30 -68.01 -11.57
CA LEU A 974 64.58 -68.25 -12.26
C LEU A 974 65.76 -68.19 -11.29
N GLY A 975 65.67 -67.40 -10.22
CA GLY A 975 66.73 -67.26 -9.21
C GLY A 975 66.93 -68.51 -8.34
N LYS A 976 65.83 -69.09 -7.83
CA LYS A 976 65.86 -70.34 -7.04
C LYS A 976 65.82 -71.62 -7.90
N GLU A 977 65.69 -71.49 -9.23
CA GLU A 977 65.52 -72.60 -10.19
C GLU A 977 64.44 -73.62 -9.80
N ARG A 978 63.29 -73.14 -9.28
CA ARG A 978 62.16 -73.98 -8.85
C ARG A 978 60.83 -73.23 -8.93
N TYR A 979 59.73 -73.98 -8.90
CA TYR A 979 58.41 -73.41 -8.64
C TYR A 979 58.32 -72.93 -7.18
N VAL A 980 57.80 -71.72 -7.00
CA VAL A 980 57.46 -71.15 -5.69
C VAL A 980 56.02 -71.48 -5.32
N ASP A 981 55.13 -71.55 -6.31
CA ASP A 981 53.76 -72.06 -6.19
C ASP A 981 53.28 -72.75 -7.48
N LYS A 982 52.28 -73.63 -7.35
CA LYS A 982 51.58 -74.31 -8.45
C LYS A 982 50.11 -74.50 -8.10
N LYS A 983 49.24 -74.17 -9.05
CA LYS A 983 47.79 -74.32 -8.89
C LYS A 983 47.16 -74.71 -10.23
N ASP A 984 46.07 -75.44 -10.14
CA ASP A 984 45.21 -75.68 -11.29
C ASP A 984 44.43 -74.39 -11.57
N ALA A 985 44.34 -74.01 -12.84
CA ALA A 985 43.61 -72.83 -13.26
C ALA A 985 42.12 -73.03 -13.01
N GLY A 986 41.49 -72.00 -12.42
CA GLY A 986 40.04 -71.86 -12.41
C GLY A 986 39.52 -71.45 -13.80
N GLU A 987 38.28 -71.00 -13.87
CA GLU A 987 37.62 -70.70 -15.14
C GLU A 987 38.06 -69.36 -15.74
N SER A 988 38.41 -68.40 -14.90
CA SER A 988 38.82 -67.05 -15.31
C SER A 988 40.28 -66.75 -15.01
N TYR A 989 40.89 -67.39 -14.02
CA TYR A 989 42.29 -67.18 -13.68
C TYR A 989 42.92 -68.37 -12.95
N VAL A 990 44.25 -68.37 -12.87
CA VAL A 990 45.02 -69.14 -11.89
C VAL A 990 45.63 -68.19 -10.86
N GLN A 991 45.43 -68.46 -9.56
CA GLN A 991 45.98 -67.63 -8.48
C GLN A 991 47.21 -68.28 -7.87
N LEU A 992 48.36 -67.66 -8.03
CA LEU A 992 49.66 -68.14 -7.58
C LEU A 992 50.20 -67.20 -6.50
N ALA A 993 50.84 -67.72 -5.46
CA ALA A 993 51.35 -66.91 -4.37
C ALA A 993 52.89 -66.87 -4.32
N ASP A 994 53.46 -65.70 -4.03
CA ASP A 994 54.84 -65.55 -3.55
C ASP A 994 54.93 -64.34 -2.61
N ASP A 995 56.13 -64.02 -2.13
CA ASP A 995 56.42 -62.72 -1.54
C ASP A 995 56.85 -61.67 -2.61
N ASP A 996 56.99 -60.42 -2.19
CA ASP A 996 57.50 -59.31 -3.01
C ASP A 996 59.04 -59.24 -3.04
N SER A 997 59.75 -60.31 -2.64
CA SER A 997 61.21 -60.28 -2.62
C SER A 997 61.80 -60.20 -4.04
N GLN A 998 62.97 -59.56 -4.17
CA GLN A 998 63.58 -59.33 -5.47
C GLN A 998 63.90 -60.65 -6.21
N GLU A 999 63.18 -60.93 -7.29
CA GLU A 999 63.28 -62.17 -8.05
C GLU A 999 62.76 -62.02 -9.49
N THR A 1000 63.18 -62.90 -10.40
CA THR A 1000 62.56 -63.04 -11.73
C THR A 1000 61.65 -64.25 -11.73
N LEU A 1001 60.36 -64.02 -11.93
CA LEU A 1001 59.30 -65.02 -11.92
C LEU A 1001 58.77 -65.24 -13.34
N VAL A 1002 58.44 -66.49 -13.66
CA VAL A 1002 57.84 -66.88 -14.94
C VAL A 1002 56.56 -67.64 -14.65
N ILE A 1003 55.43 -67.18 -15.19
CA ILE A 1003 54.17 -67.92 -15.13
C ILE A 1003 54.17 -68.92 -16.29
N LYS A 1004 54.17 -70.22 -15.99
CA LYS A 1004 54.19 -71.27 -17.02
C LYS A 1004 53.62 -72.59 -16.54
N GLN A 1005 53.19 -73.43 -17.48
CA GLN A 1005 52.77 -74.81 -17.19
C GLN A 1005 53.95 -75.67 -16.71
N PRO A 1006 53.78 -76.56 -15.71
CA PRO A 1006 54.82 -77.51 -15.30
C PRO A 1006 55.05 -78.65 -16.29
N ASP A 1007 56.31 -78.99 -16.54
CA ASP A 1007 56.67 -80.14 -17.36
C ASP A 1007 56.16 -81.46 -16.70
N GLY A 1008 55.20 -82.14 -17.34
CA GLY A 1008 54.78 -83.51 -16.99
C GLY A 1008 53.29 -83.77 -16.66
N SER A 1009 52.39 -82.80 -16.77
CA SER A 1009 50.95 -83.02 -16.53
C SER A 1009 50.24 -83.62 -17.74
N SER A 1010 49.90 -84.91 -17.68
CA SER A 1010 48.87 -85.51 -18.54
C SER A 1010 47.75 -86.04 -17.64
N GLY A 1011 46.55 -85.47 -17.80
CA GLY A 1011 45.37 -85.79 -17.00
C GLY A 1011 44.93 -87.24 -17.17
N GLY A 1012 45.01 -88.02 -16.09
CA GLY A 1012 44.55 -89.41 -16.05
C GLY A 1012 43.05 -89.50 -15.71
N GLY A 1013 42.24 -89.93 -16.67
CA GLY A 1013 40.82 -90.31 -16.47
C GLY A 1013 40.57 -91.73 -16.96
N GLY A 1014 40.18 -92.63 -16.05
CA GLY A 1014 40.10 -94.08 -16.26
C GLY A 1014 38.94 -94.59 -17.12
N PHE A 1015 39.20 -95.67 -17.86
CA PHE A 1015 38.22 -96.43 -18.65
C PHE A 1015 37.62 -97.62 -17.86
N SER A 1016 36.31 -97.83 -18.04
CA SER A 1016 35.59 -99.07 -17.70
C SER A 1016 34.53 -99.42 -18.78
N SER A 1017 34.96 -100.28 -19.71
CA SER A 1017 34.26 -101.29 -20.53
C SER A 1017 32.77 -101.18 -20.94
N GLY A 1018 32.51 -101.35 -22.25
CA GLY A 1018 31.22 -101.78 -22.79
C GLY A 1018 31.12 -101.67 -24.32
N GLY A 1019 31.43 -102.73 -25.06
CA GLY A 1019 31.74 -102.71 -26.50
C GLY A 1019 30.57 -102.55 -27.50
N GLY A 1020 30.95 -102.14 -28.73
CA GLY A 1020 30.11 -102.13 -29.94
C GLY A 1020 30.86 -101.50 -31.13
N GLN A 1021 31.52 -102.34 -31.94
CA GLN A 1021 32.23 -101.98 -33.18
C GLN A 1021 31.27 -101.48 -34.28
N ILE A 1022 31.66 -100.49 -35.13
CA ILE A 1022 31.95 -100.51 -36.61
C ILE A 1022 32.55 -99.12 -36.98
N ALA A 1023 33.86 -98.94 -37.21
CA ALA A 1023 34.61 -98.84 -38.50
C ALA A 1023 34.01 -97.87 -39.56
N SER A 1024 34.74 -96.99 -40.28
CA SER A 1024 36.18 -96.67 -40.41
C SER A 1024 36.35 -95.52 -41.41
N GLY A 1025 37.33 -94.64 -41.18
CA GLY A 1025 37.90 -93.72 -42.17
C GLY A 1025 39.27 -93.22 -41.69
N ALA A 1026 40.32 -94.01 -41.94
CA ALA A 1026 41.76 -93.72 -41.74
C ALA A 1026 42.26 -92.72 -42.83
N TRP A 1027 43.41 -92.04 -42.79
CA TRP A 1027 44.79 -92.21 -42.27
C TRP A 1027 45.36 -90.77 -42.07
N ASP A 1028 46.46 -90.43 -41.39
CA ASP A 1028 47.77 -91.07 -41.20
C ASP A 1028 48.54 -90.36 -40.05
N ASN A 1029 49.42 -91.09 -39.37
CA ASN A 1029 50.27 -90.61 -38.28
C ASN A 1029 51.57 -89.99 -38.81
N GLY A 1030 52.03 -88.92 -38.17
CA GLY A 1030 53.39 -88.42 -38.30
C GLY A 1030 53.92 -88.00 -36.93
N GLU A 1031 54.61 -88.92 -36.26
CA GLU A 1031 55.43 -88.65 -35.08
C GLU A 1031 56.59 -87.71 -35.44
N ASP A 1032 56.86 -86.68 -34.63
CA ASP A 1032 58.20 -86.12 -34.45
C ASP A 1032 58.29 -85.50 -33.05
N GLY A 1033 58.73 -86.30 -32.09
CA GLY A 1033 59.04 -85.86 -30.73
C GLY A 1033 60.31 -85.03 -30.71
N ILE A 1034 60.24 -83.84 -30.11
CA ILE A 1034 61.38 -82.94 -29.91
C ILE A 1034 62.31 -83.56 -28.84
N ASN A 1035 63.56 -83.84 -29.21
CA ASN A 1035 64.55 -84.49 -28.36
C ASN A 1035 65.21 -83.47 -27.40
N LEU A 1036 65.32 -83.80 -26.10
CA LEU A 1036 66.00 -83.02 -25.03
C LEU A 1036 67.44 -82.58 -25.37
N GLN A 1037 68.10 -83.18 -26.35
CA GLN A 1037 69.42 -82.76 -26.82
C GLN A 1037 69.41 -81.48 -27.68
N GLN A 1038 68.25 -81.06 -28.22
CA GLN A 1038 68.13 -79.82 -29.01
C GLN A 1038 67.93 -78.56 -28.14
N ILE A 1039 67.35 -78.71 -26.94
CA ILE A 1039 67.24 -77.63 -25.94
C ILE A 1039 68.60 -77.35 -25.25
N ALA A 1040 69.42 -78.38 -25.03
CA ALA A 1040 70.74 -78.25 -24.42
C ALA A 1040 71.75 -77.43 -25.24
N VAL A 1041 71.60 -77.37 -26.57
CA VAL A 1041 72.50 -76.61 -27.47
C VAL A 1041 72.20 -75.10 -27.41
N ILE A 1042 70.93 -74.71 -27.22
CA ILE A 1042 70.49 -73.31 -27.11
C ILE A 1042 70.83 -72.75 -25.71
N VAL A 1043 70.60 -73.56 -24.65
CA VAL A 1043 71.00 -73.20 -23.28
C VAL A 1043 72.52 -73.16 -23.13
N GLY A 1044 73.25 -74.08 -23.76
CA GLY A 1044 74.72 -74.07 -23.81
C GLY A 1044 75.28 -72.83 -24.53
N TRP A 1045 74.55 -72.26 -25.49
CA TRP A 1045 74.94 -71.06 -26.23
C TRP A 1045 74.77 -69.77 -25.40
N ALA A 1046 73.68 -69.65 -24.65
CA ALA A 1046 73.45 -68.55 -23.71
C ALA A 1046 74.48 -68.56 -22.57
N VAL A 1047 74.79 -69.74 -22.03
CA VAL A 1047 75.82 -69.92 -20.98
C VAL A 1047 77.23 -69.65 -21.52
N PHE A 1048 77.57 -70.06 -22.75
CA PHE A 1048 78.86 -69.75 -23.36
C PHE A 1048 79.04 -68.25 -23.61
N SER A 1049 77.99 -67.55 -24.02
CA SER A 1049 77.99 -66.09 -24.23
C SER A 1049 78.16 -65.32 -22.92
N LEU A 1050 77.47 -65.75 -21.86
CA LEU A 1050 77.63 -65.22 -20.50
C LEU A 1050 79.03 -65.50 -19.93
N LEU A 1051 79.60 -66.69 -20.18
CA LEU A 1051 80.97 -67.03 -19.78
C LEU A 1051 82.03 -66.26 -20.56
N LEU A 1052 81.81 -65.92 -21.85
CA LEU A 1052 82.72 -65.08 -22.63
C LEU A 1052 82.72 -63.63 -22.13
N VAL A 1053 81.55 -63.12 -21.72
CA VAL A 1053 81.39 -61.80 -21.09
C VAL A 1053 82.05 -61.77 -19.71
N ALA A 1054 81.88 -62.83 -18.91
CA ALA A 1054 82.52 -62.96 -17.59
C ALA A 1054 84.05 -63.14 -17.68
N ALA A 1055 84.54 -63.91 -18.65
CA ALA A 1055 85.98 -64.16 -18.85
C ALA A 1055 86.72 -62.92 -19.40
N THR A 1056 86.10 -62.15 -20.30
CA THR A 1056 86.67 -60.89 -20.79
C THR A 1056 86.60 -59.75 -19.77
N GLY A 1057 85.65 -59.82 -18.82
CA GLY A 1057 85.55 -58.91 -17.67
C GLY A 1057 86.73 -58.97 -16.69
N ARG A 1058 87.57 -60.01 -16.75
CA ARG A 1058 88.80 -60.15 -15.95
C ARG A 1058 90.11 -59.88 -16.73
N SER A 1059 90.01 -59.47 -18.00
CA SER A 1059 91.14 -59.16 -18.88
C SER A 1059 91.36 -57.64 -19.01
N SER A 1060 92.53 -57.20 -19.51
CA SER A 1060 92.85 -55.77 -19.69
C SER A 1060 92.19 -55.11 -20.93
N LEU A 1061 91.21 -55.76 -21.56
CA LEU A 1061 90.50 -55.28 -22.75
C LEU A 1061 89.24 -54.46 -22.37
N SER A 1062 89.15 -53.19 -22.77
CA SER A 1062 87.97 -52.33 -22.52
C SER A 1062 87.55 -51.53 -23.78
N GLY A 1063 86.26 -51.16 -23.85
CA GLY A 1063 85.68 -50.35 -24.94
C GLY A 1063 85.29 -51.12 -26.21
N ARG A 1064 85.14 -50.40 -27.34
CA ARG A 1064 84.68 -50.95 -28.64
C ARG A 1064 85.42 -52.21 -29.15
N PRO A 1065 86.73 -52.43 -28.93
CA PRO A 1065 87.41 -53.67 -29.32
C PRO A 1065 86.91 -54.93 -28.58
N ARG A 1066 86.39 -54.78 -27.35
CA ARG A 1066 85.81 -55.88 -26.56
C ARG A 1066 84.51 -56.41 -27.20
N TRP A 1067 83.66 -55.50 -27.68
CA TRP A 1067 82.39 -55.87 -28.31
C TRP A 1067 82.56 -56.36 -29.76
N ILE A 1068 83.60 -55.92 -30.47
CA ILE A 1068 83.94 -56.47 -31.79
C ILE A 1068 84.32 -57.96 -31.69
N LEU A 1069 85.15 -58.36 -30.71
CA LEU A 1069 85.58 -59.75 -30.53
C LEU A 1069 84.43 -60.69 -30.08
N VAL A 1070 83.59 -60.23 -29.15
CA VAL A 1070 82.37 -60.95 -28.72
C VAL A 1070 81.39 -61.09 -29.89
N GLY A 1071 81.28 -60.06 -30.74
CA GLY A 1071 80.44 -60.09 -31.94
C GLY A 1071 80.97 -61.00 -33.06
N THR A 1072 82.29 -61.03 -33.33
CA THR A 1072 82.84 -61.82 -34.44
C THR A 1072 82.87 -63.33 -34.15
N VAL A 1073 83.09 -63.74 -32.89
CA VAL A 1073 83.12 -65.16 -32.51
C VAL A 1073 81.71 -65.75 -32.38
N SER A 1074 80.73 -64.98 -31.90
CA SER A 1074 79.34 -65.42 -31.76
C SER A 1074 78.60 -65.45 -33.11
N GLY A 1075 78.89 -64.51 -34.02
CA GLY A 1075 78.29 -64.47 -35.36
C GLY A 1075 78.88 -65.47 -36.36
N GLY A 1076 80.17 -65.82 -36.25
CA GLY A 1076 80.84 -66.75 -37.17
C GLY A 1076 80.49 -68.24 -36.98
N LEU A 1077 80.05 -68.64 -35.78
CA LEU A 1077 79.68 -70.03 -35.47
C LEU A 1077 78.19 -70.34 -35.64
N GLY A 1078 77.31 -69.31 -35.66
CA GLY A 1078 75.87 -69.47 -35.91
C GLY A 1078 75.54 -70.00 -37.31
N LEU A 1079 76.35 -69.64 -38.32
CA LEU A 1079 76.20 -70.15 -39.69
C LEU A 1079 76.72 -71.58 -39.87
N LEU A 1080 77.63 -72.06 -39.01
CA LEU A 1080 78.12 -73.44 -39.01
C LEU A 1080 77.13 -74.39 -38.29
N ALA A 1081 76.39 -73.88 -37.30
CA ALA A 1081 75.35 -74.63 -36.59
C ALA A 1081 74.14 -74.97 -37.48
N LEU A 1082 73.77 -74.08 -38.41
CA LEU A 1082 72.70 -74.35 -39.39
C LEU A 1082 73.06 -75.46 -40.41
N GLU A 1083 74.32 -75.55 -40.85
CA GLU A 1083 74.78 -76.58 -41.81
C GLU A 1083 74.96 -77.97 -41.16
N ILE A 1084 75.11 -78.05 -39.84
CA ILE A 1084 75.20 -79.30 -39.07
C ILE A 1084 73.80 -79.80 -38.65
N LEU A 1085 72.87 -78.89 -38.31
CA LEU A 1085 71.50 -79.23 -37.91
C LEU A 1085 70.59 -79.57 -39.10
N ARG A 1086 70.91 -79.07 -40.31
CA ARG A 1086 70.29 -79.45 -41.59
C ARG A 1086 71.34 -79.49 -42.71
N PRO A 1087 71.96 -80.64 -43.00
CA PRO A 1087 72.93 -80.75 -44.10
C PRO A 1087 72.29 -80.34 -45.43
N GLY A 1088 72.79 -79.27 -46.06
CA GLY A 1088 72.27 -78.74 -47.33
C GLY A 1088 71.42 -77.46 -47.26
N ALA A 1089 71.15 -76.90 -46.07
CA ALA A 1089 70.30 -75.70 -45.95
C ALA A 1089 70.97 -74.39 -46.42
N VAL A 1090 72.30 -74.25 -46.26
CA VAL A 1090 73.03 -73.06 -46.73
C VAL A 1090 73.79 -73.36 -48.03
N SER A 1091 74.24 -74.60 -48.24
CA SER A 1091 74.87 -75.04 -49.49
C SER A 1091 73.89 -75.36 -50.64
N GLY A 1092 72.61 -75.63 -50.34
CA GLY A 1092 71.54 -75.85 -51.33
C GLY A 1092 70.83 -74.56 -51.79
N ALA A 1093 70.74 -73.54 -50.91
CA ALA A 1093 70.18 -72.22 -51.24
C ALA A 1093 71.14 -71.35 -52.09
N LEU A 1094 72.40 -71.76 -52.24
CA LEU A 1094 73.43 -71.08 -53.03
C LEU A 1094 73.72 -71.73 -54.40
N ASN A 1095 72.96 -72.74 -54.84
CA ASN A 1095 73.26 -73.50 -56.07
C ASN A 1095 72.13 -73.60 -57.12
N GLN A 1096 71.16 -72.68 -57.14
CA GLN A 1096 70.26 -72.50 -58.30
C GLN A 1096 70.00 -71.01 -58.59
N GLY A 1097 70.80 -70.45 -59.50
CA GLY A 1097 70.63 -69.14 -60.15
C GLY A 1097 71.12 -67.97 -59.29
N ILE A 1098 72.31 -67.41 -59.50
CA ILE A 1098 72.63 -66.60 -60.67
C ILE A 1098 74.14 -66.70 -60.95
N GLN A 1099 74.50 -67.14 -62.17
CA GLN A 1099 75.70 -66.62 -62.83
C GLN A 1099 75.36 -65.24 -63.40
N GLU A 1100 76.10 -64.23 -62.93
CA GLU A 1100 76.47 -62.93 -63.54
C GLU A 1100 75.37 -62.00 -64.11
N ILE A 1101 75.34 -60.66 -63.98
CA ILE A 1101 75.99 -59.56 -63.24
C ILE A 1101 75.25 -58.26 -63.75
N VAL A 1102 75.09 -57.20 -62.93
CA VAL A 1102 74.79 -55.74 -63.20
C VAL A 1102 73.50 -55.15 -62.54
N PRO A 1103 73.52 -53.86 -62.07
CA PRO A 1103 72.81 -53.35 -60.88
C PRO A 1103 71.76 -52.23 -61.13
N LEU A 1104 71.21 -51.69 -60.01
CA LEU A 1104 70.50 -50.39 -59.84
C LEU A 1104 69.07 -50.25 -60.41
N ALA A 1105 68.06 -50.30 -59.52
CA ALA A 1105 66.90 -49.38 -59.51
C ALA A 1105 65.92 -49.75 -58.38
N GLY A 1106 65.96 -49.03 -57.25
CA GLY A 1106 65.03 -49.27 -56.14
C GLY A 1106 65.03 -48.21 -55.05
N LEU A 1107 65.39 -46.95 -55.37
CA LEU A 1107 65.40 -45.84 -54.41
C LEU A 1107 64.48 -44.68 -54.79
N ALA A 1108 63.67 -44.80 -55.85
CA ALA A 1108 62.75 -43.76 -56.29
C ALA A 1108 61.30 -43.90 -55.77
N GLY A 1109 60.93 -45.05 -55.20
CA GLY A 1109 59.54 -45.33 -54.76
C GLY A 1109 59.14 -44.76 -53.41
N ILE A 1110 60.11 -44.45 -52.53
CA ILE A 1110 59.83 -44.07 -51.13
C ILE A 1110 59.49 -42.57 -50.99
N GLY A 1111 59.99 -41.71 -51.90
CA GLY A 1111 59.77 -40.27 -51.83
C GLY A 1111 58.35 -39.79 -52.18
N ILE A 1112 57.59 -40.57 -52.96
CA ILE A 1112 56.25 -40.19 -53.41
C ILE A 1112 55.17 -40.56 -52.37
N ALA A 1113 55.39 -41.62 -51.58
CA ALA A 1113 54.48 -42.01 -50.50
C ALA A 1113 54.48 -41.01 -49.33
N VAL A 1114 55.64 -40.46 -48.97
CA VAL A 1114 55.77 -39.53 -47.83
C VAL A 1114 55.16 -38.16 -48.12
N TYR A 1115 55.24 -37.67 -49.36
CA TYR A 1115 54.63 -36.38 -49.76
C TYR A 1115 53.09 -36.44 -49.85
N SER A 1116 52.54 -37.61 -50.16
CA SER A 1116 51.09 -37.83 -50.29
C SER A 1116 50.38 -37.89 -48.92
N VAL A 1117 51.05 -38.46 -47.92
CA VAL A 1117 50.54 -38.54 -46.54
C VAL A 1117 50.59 -37.18 -45.83
N TRP A 1118 51.61 -36.35 -46.14
CA TRP A 1118 51.73 -35.01 -45.58
C TRP A 1118 50.65 -34.03 -46.08
N GLN A 1119 50.25 -34.09 -47.35
CA GLN A 1119 49.14 -33.26 -47.88
C GLN A 1119 47.76 -33.70 -47.38
N TRP A 1120 47.55 -34.99 -47.13
CA TRP A 1120 46.30 -35.52 -46.57
C TRP A 1120 46.07 -35.05 -45.11
N TRP A 1121 47.15 -34.85 -44.34
CA TRP A 1121 47.09 -34.42 -42.95
C TRP A 1121 46.83 -32.90 -42.78
N GLN A 1122 47.21 -32.05 -43.74
CA GLN A 1122 46.93 -30.61 -43.67
C GLN A 1122 45.50 -30.22 -44.09
N ALA A 1123 44.82 -31.04 -44.90
CA ALA A 1123 43.48 -30.73 -45.40
C ALA A 1123 42.32 -31.02 -44.40
N ARG A 1124 42.64 -31.38 -43.14
CA ARG A 1124 41.65 -31.74 -42.10
C ARG A 1124 41.73 -30.91 -40.82
N ARG A 1125 42.43 -29.76 -40.86
CA ARG A 1125 42.53 -28.84 -39.71
C ARG A 1125 41.67 -27.58 -39.82
N GLU A 1126 40.79 -27.49 -40.80
CA GLU A 1126 39.76 -26.46 -40.90
C GLU A 1126 38.45 -27.16 -41.27
N GLU A 1127 37.38 -26.87 -40.50
CA GLU A 1127 35.95 -27.20 -40.69
C GLU A 1127 35.32 -28.00 -39.54
N ALA A 1128 34.85 -27.27 -38.52
CA ALA A 1128 33.63 -27.61 -37.81
C ALA A 1128 32.85 -26.31 -37.55
N THR A 1129 32.29 -25.76 -38.63
CA THR A 1129 31.22 -24.77 -38.56
C THR A 1129 29.93 -25.47 -38.13
N THR A 1130 29.27 -24.84 -37.16
CA THR A 1130 27.89 -25.05 -36.67
C THR A 1130 26.89 -25.48 -37.76
N PRO A 1131 25.99 -26.42 -37.47
CA PRO A 1131 24.69 -26.46 -38.13
C PRO A 1131 23.68 -25.67 -37.30
N ASP A 1132 23.31 -24.48 -37.80
CA ASP A 1132 22.06 -23.83 -37.45
C ASP A 1132 20.89 -24.75 -37.81
N THR A 1133 20.01 -25.02 -36.86
CA THR A 1133 18.68 -25.58 -37.15
C THR A 1133 17.61 -24.59 -36.69
N GLN A 1134 17.13 -23.78 -37.63
CA GLN A 1134 15.85 -23.08 -37.52
C GLN A 1134 14.72 -24.09 -37.77
N VAL A 1135 13.77 -24.19 -36.83
CA VAL A 1135 12.43 -24.72 -37.11
C VAL A 1135 11.44 -23.58 -37.06
N VAL A 1136 10.92 -23.23 -38.24
CA VAL A 1136 9.76 -22.34 -38.41
C VAL A 1136 8.51 -23.19 -38.33
N LEU A 1137 7.59 -22.82 -37.43
CA LEU A 1137 6.25 -23.37 -37.32
C LEU A 1137 5.44 -22.98 -38.57
N GLY A 1138 5.04 -23.99 -39.35
CA GLY A 1138 4.07 -23.87 -40.44
C GLY A 1138 2.93 -24.84 -40.18
N GLY A 1139 1.74 -24.31 -39.87
CA GLY A 1139 0.57 -25.10 -39.51
C GLY A 1139 -0.15 -25.77 -40.68
N ASN A 1140 -1.14 -26.59 -40.31
CA ASN A 1140 -2.48 -26.55 -40.90
C ASN A 1140 -3.48 -27.35 -40.04
N SER A 1141 -4.67 -26.76 -39.90
CA SER A 1141 -6.02 -27.35 -39.78
C SER A 1141 -6.10 -28.87 -40.02
N ASP A 1142 -6.64 -29.66 -39.08
CA ASP A 1142 -8.03 -29.72 -38.61
C ASP A 1142 -8.12 -30.24 -37.18
#